data_AF-A0AA37QUM6-F1
#
_entry.id   AF-A0AA37QUM6-F1
#
_cell.length_a   1.000
_cell.length_b   1.000
_cell.length_c   1.000
_cell.angle_alpha   90.00
_cell.angle_beta   90.00
_cell.angle_gamma   90.00
#
_symmetry.space_group_name_H-M   'P 1'
#
loop_
_entity.id
_entity.type
_entity.pdbx_description
1 polymer ?
#
loop_
_entity_poly.entity_id
_entity_poly.type
_entity_poly.pdbx_seq_one_letter_code
_entity_poly.pdbx_strand_id
1 'polypeptide(L)'
;MSAPCEPDRVPSVLHVFKVYYPDLYGGTLSVIRDICAGVKHAFAASVLVCSNAARPRQEHLDGVSVERVHSFGDVLSLPVAPTYPVRLWRRIAAHDLVALHAPFPLADLVFAAGLGGSRPLVVHWHADIVSHAWLRWLIEPLMRRTLRRAEAIIVSDQALVARTALLTEFADKCVVVPFGIDLSKFAGAPAVPAQHGAAPPLVLACGRLVRYKGFDVLIRSAADQDFRVWIVGEGRERPHLEQLIDSLGLGDRVRLLGSLSDEELRHAMRSADVFVLPSVTAAETFGIAQLEAMAAGLPVINTSLPTGVPHVARDGIEAITVEPGDPVQLAGAITTLLADPERRRRMATAARARAETAYSTDNFRQGIERVYRRAIVAHGIVNSARPQRGGLLEPVRIAAALAWSDMRHRYVRSLLGPFWMSIQMAIMVAVLGSVVGHFSSAGMLSHLPMLALSLTAWTFLNSVVLDATTALQVSASLIKDRALSPIVFLLQCCFRQLLFALHNASVPLLLWLLLAPMDVAGTLKAMPGLVLFVACTFALSLVLGALATRFRDLKPIIESSLTLAFLASPIVWSPEMVDRGSFIMRFNPLTHLFAIWRDPLTTGQVPAASVLYVVVVLAVLGLACVAAIGHLRKAAFWI
;
A
#
# COMPACT_ATOMS: atom_id res chain seq x y z
N MET A 1 17.66 20.83 34.39
CA MET A 1 17.48 21.25 32.98
C MET A 1 16.79 20.12 32.25
N SER A 2 15.47 20.26 32.07
CA SER A 2 14.64 19.36 31.28
C SER A 2 15.11 19.38 29.83
N ALA A 3 15.34 18.20 29.26
CA ALA A 3 15.65 18.05 27.84
C ALA A 3 14.57 18.73 26.98
N PRO A 4 14.92 19.41 25.88
CA PRO A 4 13.93 19.98 24.98
C PRO A 4 13.09 18.86 24.38
N CYS A 5 11.77 18.96 24.55
CA CYS A 5 10.80 18.07 23.93
C CYS A 5 10.93 18.23 22.40
N GLU A 6 11.32 17.16 21.70
CA GLU A 6 11.20 17.11 20.24
C GLU A 6 9.74 17.41 19.84
N PRO A 7 9.50 18.09 18.71
CA PRO A 7 8.14 18.35 18.26
C PRO A 7 7.41 17.03 18.02
N ASP A 8 6.24 16.86 18.66
CA ASP A 8 5.39 15.69 18.52
C ASP A 8 5.17 15.35 17.04
N ARG A 9 5.64 14.16 16.63
CA ARG A 9 5.42 13.65 15.26
C ARG A 9 3.92 13.54 14.99
N VAL A 10 3.45 14.23 13.94
CA VAL A 10 2.06 14.09 13.45
C VAL A 10 1.83 12.63 12.99
N PRO A 11 0.85 11.89 13.57
CA PRO A 11 0.57 10.51 13.18
C PRO A 11 0.02 10.44 11.74
N SER A 12 0.32 9.37 11.01
CA SER A 12 -0.18 9.20 9.64
C SER A 12 -1.37 8.25 9.54
N VAL A 13 -2.32 8.57 8.65
CA VAL A 13 -3.53 7.77 8.39
C VAL A 13 -3.58 7.35 6.93
N LEU A 14 -3.76 6.06 6.68
CA LEU A 14 -4.01 5.51 5.35
C LEU A 14 -5.51 5.31 5.12
N HIS A 15 -6.10 6.14 4.28
CA HIS A 15 -7.47 6.00 3.79
C HIS A 15 -7.52 5.02 2.61
N VAL A 16 -8.42 4.05 2.69
CA VAL A 16 -8.52 2.94 1.74
C VAL A 16 -9.93 2.93 1.15
N PHE A 17 -10.05 3.12 -0.17
CA PHE A 17 -11.33 3.04 -0.86
C PHE A 17 -11.18 2.59 -2.32
N LYS A 18 -12.32 2.41 -3.01
CA LYS A 18 -12.33 1.97 -4.42
C LYS A 18 -11.88 3.07 -5.38
N VAL A 19 -12.33 4.32 -5.20
CA VAL A 19 -12.05 5.47 -6.08
C VAL A 19 -11.91 6.74 -5.26
N TYR A 20 -11.22 7.75 -5.78
CA TYR A 20 -11.06 9.06 -5.11
C TYR A 20 -11.37 10.19 -6.07
N TYR A 21 -11.69 11.36 -5.54
CA TYR A 21 -11.82 12.59 -6.31
C TYR A 21 -10.53 12.88 -7.12
N PRO A 22 -10.60 13.36 -8.38
CA PRO A 22 -11.79 13.73 -9.17
C PRO A 22 -12.28 12.63 -10.14
N ASP A 23 -11.95 11.35 -9.91
CA ASP A 23 -12.26 10.27 -10.86
C ASP A 23 -13.78 9.99 -10.98
N LEU A 24 -14.55 10.31 -9.93
CA LEU A 24 -16.00 10.26 -9.93
C LEU A 24 -16.56 11.29 -8.94
N TYR A 25 -17.76 11.81 -9.20
CA TYR A 25 -18.47 12.73 -8.30
C TYR A 25 -19.60 12.00 -7.56
N GLY A 26 -19.76 12.27 -6.26
CA GLY A 26 -20.83 11.71 -5.44
C GLY A 26 -20.62 11.94 -3.94
N GLY A 27 -21.70 11.83 -3.16
CA GLY A 27 -21.71 12.18 -1.74
C GLY A 27 -20.69 11.42 -0.88
N THR A 28 -20.48 10.12 -1.10
CA THR A 28 -19.44 9.37 -0.38
C THR A 28 -18.03 9.89 -0.69
N LEU A 29 -17.77 10.34 -1.92
CA LEU A 29 -16.44 10.77 -2.36
C LEU A 29 -16.13 12.18 -1.87
N SER A 30 -17.12 13.08 -1.84
CA SER A 30 -16.97 14.37 -1.18
C SER A 30 -16.70 14.17 0.31
N VAL A 31 -17.43 13.27 0.98
CA VAL A 31 -17.17 12.93 2.39
C VAL A 31 -15.74 12.44 2.62
N ILE A 32 -15.21 11.52 1.79
CA ILE A 32 -13.82 11.04 1.97
C ILE A 32 -12.81 12.17 1.79
N ARG A 33 -13.00 13.03 0.77
CA ARG A 33 -12.17 14.22 0.58
C ARG A 33 -12.24 15.15 1.79
N ASP A 34 -13.45 15.40 2.28
CA ASP A 34 -13.69 16.31 3.40
C ASP A 34 -13.16 15.72 4.72
N ILE A 35 -13.13 14.40 4.89
CA ILE A 35 -12.42 13.74 6.00
C ILE A 35 -10.92 13.98 5.90
N CYS A 36 -10.31 13.65 4.75
CA CYS A 36 -8.88 13.85 4.52
C CYS A 36 -8.47 15.33 4.73
N ALA A 37 -9.33 16.25 4.29
CA ALA A 37 -9.16 17.68 4.46
C ALA A 37 -9.49 18.17 5.89
N GLY A 38 -10.36 17.50 6.64
CA GLY A 38 -10.66 17.85 8.01
C GLY A 38 -9.48 17.50 8.93
N VAL A 39 -8.88 16.33 8.73
CA VAL A 39 -7.89 15.78 9.68
C VAL A 39 -6.46 16.26 9.44
N LYS A 40 -6.16 17.02 8.37
CA LYS A 40 -4.79 17.38 7.94
C LYS A 40 -3.97 18.13 9.00
N HIS A 41 -4.60 18.83 9.95
CA HIS A 41 -3.89 19.48 11.05
C HIS A 41 -3.48 18.52 12.17
N ALA A 42 -4.20 17.41 12.34
CA ALA A 42 -3.96 16.42 13.40
C ALA A 42 -3.28 15.15 12.87
N PHE A 43 -3.40 14.86 11.57
CA PHE A 43 -2.95 13.62 10.94
C PHE A 43 -2.40 13.86 9.53
N ALA A 44 -1.30 13.19 9.19
CA ALA A 44 -0.80 13.13 7.82
C ALA A 44 -1.62 12.12 7.01
N ALA A 45 -2.54 12.60 6.16
CA ALA A 45 -3.44 11.76 5.38
C ALA A 45 -2.79 11.24 4.09
N SER A 46 -2.98 9.95 3.80
CA SER A 46 -2.63 9.31 2.54
C SER A 46 -3.79 8.44 2.06
N VAL A 47 -4.00 8.35 0.76
CA VAL A 47 -5.15 7.68 0.15
C VAL A 47 -4.66 6.60 -0.82
N LEU A 48 -5.22 5.40 -0.74
CA LEU A 48 -4.99 4.30 -1.68
C LEU A 48 -6.28 3.91 -2.40
N VAL A 49 -6.31 4.08 -3.72
CA VAL A 49 -7.49 3.81 -4.55
C VAL A 49 -7.17 3.08 -5.85
N CYS A 50 -8.20 2.61 -6.55
CA CYS A 50 -8.08 2.05 -7.90
C CYS A 50 -8.28 3.13 -8.96
N SER A 51 -7.66 2.96 -10.13
CA SER A 51 -7.92 3.81 -11.30
C SER A 51 -7.79 3.03 -12.61
N ASN A 52 -8.74 3.28 -13.51
CA ASN A 52 -8.77 2.78 -14.88
C ASN A 52 -7.94 3.70 -15.82
N ALA A 53 -7.91 5.01 -15.53
CA ALA A 53 -7.34 6.01 -16.42
C ALA A 53 -5.81 6.00 -16.44
N ALA A 54 -5.24 6.55 -17.52
CA ALA A 54 -3.80 6.85 -17.67
C ALA A 54 -3.37 8.03 -16.76
N ARG A 55 -3.69 7.96 -15.47
CA ARG A 55 -3.28 8.95 -14.47
C ARG A 55 -1.93 8.57 -13.85
N PRO A 56 -1.17 9.56 -13.34
CA PRO A 56 0.04 9.30 -12.59
C PRO A 56 -0.26 8.40 -11.38
N ARG A 57 0.60 7.40 -11.19
CA ARG A 57 0.48 6.39 -10.13
C ARG A 57 0.50 6.99 -8.73
N GLN A 58 1.19 8.12 -8.56
CA GLN A 58 1.27 8.88 -7.33
C GLN A 58 1.05 10.35 -7.66
N GLU A 59 0.22 11.02 -6.88
CA GLU A 59 -0.13 12.42 -7.03
C GLU A 59 -0.33 13.05 -5.64
N HIS A 60 -0.12 14.37 -5.52
CA HIS A 60 -0.53 15.12 -4.34
C HIS A 60 -1.71 16.01 -4.71
N LEU A 61 -2.87 15.77 -4.09
CA LEU A 61 -4.11 16.52 -4.30
C LEU A 61 -4.50 17.18 -2.98
N ASP A 62 -4.62 18.51 -2.96
CA ASP A 62 -5.03 19.31 -1.78
C ASP A 62 -4.20 19.00 -0.50
N GLY A 63 -2.92 18.68 -0.67
CA GLY A 63 -2.01 18.32 0.43
C GLY A 63 -2.09 16.85 0.88
N VAL A 64 -2.85 16.01 0.17
CA VAL A 64 -3.03 14.58 0.45
C VAL A 64 -2.27 13.74 -0.58
N SER A 65 -1.46 12.79 -0.12
CA SER A 65 -0.77 11.85 -1.01
C SER A 65 -1.73 10.78 -1.50
N VAL A 66 -1.95 10.69 -2.82
CA VAL A 66 -2.87 9.73 -3.45
C VAL A 66 -2.06 8.73 -4.26
N GLU A 67 -2.14 7.44 -3.89
CA GLU A 67 -1.62 6.33 -4.70
C GLU A 67 -2.75 5.62 -5.44
N ARG A 68 -2.58 5.48 -6.75
CA ARG A 68 -3.52 4.79 -7.64
C ARG A 68 -2.96 3.43 -8.05
N VAL A 69 -3.76 2.40 -7.82
CA VAL A 69 -3.52 1.04 -8.30
C VAL A 69 -4.28 0.85 -9.60
N HIS A 70 -3.61 0.29 -10.61
CA HIS A 70 -4.25 0.01 -11.90
C HIS A 70 -5.41 -0.98 -11.75
N SER A 71 -6.54 -0.63 -12.34
CA SER A 71 -7.74 -1.46 -12.46
C SER A 71 -7.99 -1.81 -13.93
N PHE A 72 -8.36 -3.05 -14.21
CA PHE A 72 -8.69 -3.55 -15.55
C PHE A 72 -10.15 -3.29 -15.96
N GLY A 73 -10.87 -2.46 -15.20
CA GLY A 73 -12.29 -2.18 -15.38
C GLY A 73 -13.10 -2.47 -14.11
N ASP A 74 -14.40 -2.26 -14.17
CA ASP A 74 -15.31 -2.47 -13.04
C ASP A 74 -16.29 -3.60 -13.36
N VAL A 75 -16.48 -4.52 -12.41
CA VAL A 75 -17.48 -5.59 -12.46
C VAL A 75 -18.41 -5.40 -11.28
N LEU A 76 -19.72 -5.23 -11.53
CA LEU A 76 -20.73 -4.96 -10.48
C LEU A 76 -20.35 -3.77 -9.58
N SER A 77 -19.77 -2.72 -10.16
CA SER A 77 -19.26 -1.53 -9.45
C SER A 77 -18.06 -1.78 -8.50
N LEU A 78 -17.41 -2.94 -8.61
CA LEU A 78 -16.16 -3.29 -7.95
C LEU A 78 -15.00 -3.25 -8.96
N PRO A 79 -13.91 -2.51 -8.67
CA PRO A 79 -12.76 -2.48 -9.57
C PRO A 79 -12.03 -3.82 -9.60
N VAL A 80 -11.63 -4.26 -10.80
CA VAL A 80 -10.81 -5.46 -11.00
C VAL A 80 -9.33 -5.06 -10.88
N ALA A 81 -8.83 -5.06 -9.65
CA ALA A 81 -7.46 -4.64 -9.34
C ALA A 81 -6.70 -5.74 -8.55
N PRO A 82 -6.14 -6.78 -9.22
CA PRO A 82 -5.52 -7.93 -8.55
C PRO A 82 -4.27 -7.57 -7.74
N THR A 83 -3.60 -6.45 -8.07
CA THR A 83 -2.42 -5.98 -7.32
C THR A 83 -2.78 -5.12 -6.10
N TYR A 84 -4.06 -4.75 -5.94
CA TYR A 84 -4.52 -3.88 -4.84
C TYR A 84 -4.29 -4.49 -3.46
N PRO A 85 -4.66 -5.78 -3.18
CA PRO A 85 -4.45 -6.37 -1.85
C PRO A 85 -2.98 -6.38 -1.42
N VAL A 86 -2.07 -6.72 -2.34
CA VAL A 86 -0.62 -6.74 -2.09
C VAL A 86 -0.08 -5.33 -1.81
N ARG A 87 -0.58 -4.33 -2.54
CA ARG A 87 -0.22 -2.92 -2.34
C ARG A 87 -0.72 -2.39 -1.01
N LEU A 88 -1.99 -2.64 -0.68
CA LEU A 88 -2.59 -2.30 0.59
C LEU A 88 -1.78 -2.91 1.75
N TRP A 89 -1.52 -4.21 1.71
CA TRP A 89 -0.72 -4.89 2.74
C TRP A 89 0.64 -4.22 3.00
N ARG A 90 1.37 -3.87 1.94
CA ARG A 90 2.67 -3.17 2.04
C ARG A 90 2.54 -1.76 2.63
N ARG A 91 1.45 -1.05 2.33
CA ARG A 91 1.22 0.32 2.78
C ARG A 91 0.71 0.41 4.21
N ILE A 92 -0.01 -0.60 4.70
CA ILE A 92 -0.48 -0.64 6.10
C ILE A 92 0.71 -0.45 7.04
N ALA A 93 1.82 -1.15 6.83
CA ALA A 93 3.00 -1.06 7.70
C ALA A 93 3.67 0.32 7.70
N ALA A 94 3.39 1.19 6.73
CA ALA A 94 3.98 2.53 6.63
C ALA A 94 3.18 3.62 7.37
N HIS A 95 1.97 3.32 7.86
CA HIS A 95 1.04 4.30 8.45
C HIS A 95 0.64 3.92 9.87
N ASP A 96 0.34 4.92 10.69
CA ASP A 96 0.01 4.75 12.10
C ASP A 96 -1.42 4.25 12.34
N LEU A 97 -2.34 4.58 11.43
CA LEU A 97 -3.71 4.08 11.43
C LEU A 97 -4.19 3.78 10.00
N VAL A 98 -5.10 2.83 9.87
CA VAL A 98 -5.76 2.51 8.59
C VAL A 98 -7.25 2.81 8.71
N ALA A 99 -7.76 3.62 7.79
CA ALA A 99 -9.16 3.99 7.68
C ALA A 99 -9.77 3.33 6.45
N LEU A 100 -10.53 2.26 6.64
CA LEU A 100 -11.24 1.56 5.56
C LEU A 100 -12.59 2.24 5.31
N HIS A 101 -12.83 2.73 4.10
CA HIS A 101 -14.15 3.17 3.68
C HIS A 101 -14.93 1.97 3.11
N ALA A 102 -15.93 1.51 3.85
CA ALA A 102 -16.73 0.35 3.54
C ALA A 102 -18.06 0.73 2.85
N PRO A 103 -18.62 -0.15 2.00
CA PRO A 103 -18.14 -1.51 1.69
C PRO A 103 -17.05 -1.52 0.61
N PHE A 104 -15.99 -2.30 0.81
CA PHE A 104 -14.96 -2.50 -0.21
C PHE A 104 -14.27 -3.87 -0.11
N PRO A 105 -14.87 -4.90 -0.77
CA PRO A 105 -14.47 -6.30 -0.64
C PRO A 105 -12.97 -6.59 -0.88
N LEU A 106 -12.31 -5.89 -1.79
CA LEU A 106 -10.88 -6.09 -2.05
C LEU A 106 -10.00 -5.71 -0.86
N ALA A 107 -10.40 -4.70 -0.09
CA ALA A 107 -9.71 -4.35 1.14
C ALA A 107 -10.08 -5.32 2.27
N ASP A 108 -11.35 -5.76 2.33
CA ASP A 108 -11.80 -6.79 3.26
C ASP A 108 -10.99 -8.09 3.12
N LEU A 109 -10.55 -8.46 1.91
CA LEU A 109 -9.67 -9.63 1.69
C LEU A 109 -8.38 -9.55 2.50
N VAL A 110 -7.77 -8.36 2.57
CA VAL A 110 -6.52 -8.15 3.31
C VAL A 110 -6.75 -8.26 4.80
N PHE A 111 -7.76 -7.55 5.33
CA PHE A 111 -8.00 -7.49 6.76
C PHE A 111 -8.54 -8.80 7.33
N ALA A 112 -9.45 -9.46 6.62
CA ALA A 112 -10.00 -10.76 7.01
C ALA A 112 -8.97 -11.89 6.96
N ALA A 113 -7.94 -11.79 6.11
CA ALA A 113 -6.78 -12.68 6.10
C ALA A 113 -5.78 -12.41 7.26
N GLY A 114 -6.07 -11.45 8.14
CA GLY A 114 -5.20 -11.08 9.27
C GLY A 114 -4.01 -10.20 8.88
N LEU A 115 -3.87 -9.85 7.61
CA LEU A 115 -2.80 -9.01 7.12
C LEU A 115 -2.98 -7.57 7.63
N GLY A 116 -1.89 -6.97 8.12
CA GLY A 116 -1.92 -5.64 8.72
C GLY A 116 -2.17 -5.60 10.23
N GLY A 117 -2.17 -6.75 10.93
CA GLY A 117 -2.35 -6.90 12.41
C GLY A 117 -1.61 -5.90 13.31
N SER A 118 -0.52 -5.35 12.81
CA SER A 118 0.32 -4.40 13.54
C SER A 118 -0.25 -2.99 13.68
N ARG A 119 -1.32 -2.63 12.95
CA ARG A 119 -1.88 -1.27 12.96
C ARG A 119 -3.38 -1.25 13.31
N PRO A 120 -3.87 -0.22 14.02
CA PRO A 120 -5.29 -0.04 14.30
C PRO A 120 -6.06 0.17 12.99
N LEU A 121 -7.23 -0.47 12.93
CA LEU A 121 -8.16 -0.37 11.82
C LEU A 121 -9.42 0.34 12.28
N VAL A 122 -9.77 1.44 11.63
CA VAL A 122 -11.06 2.12 11.78
C VAL A 122 -11.84 1.93 10.48
N VAL A 123 -13.10 1.52 10.59
CA VAL A 123 -13.98 1.30 9.43
C VAL A 123 -15.00 2.44 9.34
N HIS A 124 -15.05 3.14 8.22
CA HIS A 124 -16.09 4.11 7.89
C HIS A 124 -17.17 3.41 7.07
N TRP A 125 -18.35 3.23 7.64
CA TRP A 125 -19.44 2.54 6.97
C TRP A 125 -20.38 3.55 6.30
N HIS A 126 -20.31 3.67 4.97
CA HIS A 126 -21.03 4.71 4.23
C HIS A 126 -22.46 4.31 3.81
N ALA A 127 -22.64 3.05 3.40
CA ALA A 127 -23.93 2.53 2.94
C ALA A 127 -23.95 0.99 2.99
N ASP A 128 -25.15 0.41 3.12
CA ASP A 128 -25.31 -1.05 3.02
C ASP A 128 -25.37 -1.51 1.55
N ILE A 129 -25.04 -2.78 1.29
CA ILE A 129 -25.09 -3.39 -0.03
C ILE A 129 -26.55 -3.80 -0.31
N VAL A 130 -27.33 -2.88 -0.90
CA VAL A 130 -28.78 -3.09 -1.13
C VAL A 130 -29.06 -3.75 -2.50
N SER A 131 -28.22 -3.55 -3.51
CA SER A 131 -28.57 -3.92 -4.90
C SER A 131 -28.41 -5.40 -5.23
N HIS A 132 -27.59 -6.16 -4.50
CA HIS A 132 -27.20 -7.54 -4.87
C HIS A 132 -27.19 -8.48 -3.66
N ALA A 133 -28.38 -8.85 -3.17
CA ALA A 133 -28.57 -9.69 -1.98
C ALA A 133 -27.78 -11.02 -2.01
N TRP A 134 -27.60 -11.62 -3.19
CA TRP A 134 -26.80 -12.83 -3.32
C TRP A 134 -25.28 -12.56 -3.15
N LEU A 135 -24.77 -11.42 -3.63
CA LEU A 135 -23.36 -11.10 -3.49
C LEU A 135 -22.99 -10.87 -2.01
N ARG A 136 -23.97 -10.42 -1.21
CA ARG A 136 -23.84 -10.26 0.23
C ARG A 136 -23.48 -11.56 0.94
N TRP A 137 -24.12 -12.70 0.67
CA TRP A 137 -23.81 -13.94 1.40
C TRP A 137 -22.37 -14.43 1.18
N LEU A 138 -21.80 -14.15 0.01
CA LEU A 138 -20.41 -14.51 -0.33
C LEU A 138 -19.39 -13.62 0.40
N ILE A 139 -19.68 -12.32 0.51
CA ILE A 139 -18.75 -11.31 1.02
C ILE A 139 -18.92 -11.07 2.53
N GLU A 140 -20.12 -11.31 3.07
CA GLU A 140 -20.46 -11.08 4.47
C GLU A 140 -19.51 -11.78 5.47
N PRO A 141 -19.08 -13.05 5.27
CA PRO A 141 -18.10 -13.69 6.16
C PRO A 141 -16.75 -12.95 6.19
N LEU A 142 -16.36 -12.34 5.08
CA LEU A 142 -15.15 -11.55 4.95
C LEU A 142 -15.29 -10.23 5.72
N MET A 143 -16.38 -9.51 5.47
CA MET A 143 -16.72 -8.26 6.16
C MET A 143 -16.82 -8.49 7.67
N ARG A 144 -17.48 -9.56 8.12
CA ARG A 144 -17.57 -9.93 9.55
C ARG A 144 -16.19 -10.09 10.20
N ARG A 145 -15.22 -10.72 9.51
CA ARG A 145 -13.84 -10.81 10.00
C ARG A 145 -13.14 -9.45 10.04
N THR A 146 -13.34 -8.60 9.03
CA THR A 146 -12.84 -7.22 9.03
C THR A 146 -13.40 -6.41 10.20
N LEU A 147 -14.71 -6.43 10.40
CA LEU A 147 -15.40 -5.69 11.47
C LEU A 147 -15.00 -6.19 12.86
N ARG A 148 -14.86 -7.51 13.05
CA ARG A 148 -14.34 -8.08 14.31
C ARG A 148 -12.96 -7.54 14.65
N ARG A 149 -12.11 -7.33 13.64
CA ARG A 149 -10.77 -6.78 13.78
C ARG A 149 -10.75 -5.26 13.98
N ALA A 150 -11.77 -4.54 13.50
CA ALA A 150 -11.82 -3.09 13.63
C ALA A 150 -11.83 -2.67 15.11
N GLU A 151 -11.09 -1.60 15.40
CA GLU A 151 -11.04 -0.96 16.72
C GLU A 151 -12.28 -0.09 16.94
N ALA A 152 -12.75 0.54 15.87
CA ALA A 152 -13.99 1.32 15.86
C ALA A 152 -14.63 1.29 14.47
N ILE A 153 -15.96 1.40 14.44
CA ILE A 153 -16.76 1.48 13.23
C ILE A 153 -17.50 2.82 13.25
N ILE A 154 -17.14 3.73 12.35
CA ILE A 154 -17.78 5.04 12.22
C ILE A 154 -19.00 4.90 11.31
N VAL A 155 -20.14 5.37 11.79
CA VAL A 155 -21.42 5.40 11.08
C VAL A 155 -21.98 6.83 11.08
N SER A 156 -22.72 7.22 10.05
CA SER A 156 -23.29 8.57 9.96
C SER A 156 -24.49 8.79 10.88
N ASP A 157 -25.25 7.74 11.19
CA ASP A 157 -26.45 7.80 12.03
C ASP A 157 -26.76 6.43 12.68
N GLN A 158 -27.43 6.45 13.83
CA GLN A 158 -27.81 5.24 14.57
C GLN A 158 -28.75 4.31 13.80
N ALA A 159 -29.61 4.86 12.92
CA ALA A 159 -30.51 4.08 12.08
C ALA A 159 -29.76 3.10 11.16
N LEU A 160 -28.52 3.43 10.76
CA LEU A 160 -27.69 2.55 9.95
C LEU A 160 -27.26 1.29 10.72
N VAL A 161 -26.95 1.44 12.01
CA VAL A 161 -26.59 0.33 12.91
C VAL A 161 -27.77 -0.60 13.14
N ALA A 162 -28.95 -0.04 13.40
CA ALA A 162 -30.17 -0.80 13.68
C ALA A 162 -30.65 -1.60 12.46
N ARG A 163 -30.44 -1.08 11.24
CA ARG A 163 -30.90 -1.74 10.00
C ARG A 163 -29.91 -2.76 9.45
N THR A 164 -28.62 -2.61 9.76
CA THR A 164 -27.58 -3.43 9.16
C THR A 164 -27.20 -4.55 10.12
N ALA A 165 -27.66 -5.78 9.87
CA ALA A 165 -27.43 -6.93 10.75
C ALA A 165 -25.95 -7.13 11.16
N LEU A 166 -25.02 -6.89 10.21
CA LEU A 166 -23.58 -6.92 10.50
C LEU A 166 -23.14 -5.84 11.50
N LEU A 167 -23.68 -4.62 11.40
CA LEU A 167 -23.36 -3.55 12.35
C LEU A 167 -24.00 -3.80 13.71
N THR A 168 -25.18 -4.42 13.74
CA THR A 168 -25.84 -4.83 14.99
C THR A 168 -24.99 -5.83 15.77
N GLU A 169 -24.31 -6.77 15.08
CA GLU A 169 -23.37 -7.74 15.70
C GLU A 169 -22.19 -7.04 16.40
N PHE A 170 -21.78 -5.86 15.92
CA PHE A 170 -20.64 -5.07 16.43
C PHE A 170 -21.09 -3.69 16.94
N ALA A 171 -22.30 -3.60 17.51
CA ALA A 171 -22.89 -2.34 17.96
C ALA A 171 -22.03 -1.64 19.04
N ASP A 172 -21.32 -2.41 19.86
CA ASP A 172 -20.37 -1.95 20.89
C ASP A 172 -19.17 -1.18 20.30
N LYS A 173 -18.82 -1.45 19.04
CA LYS A 173 -17.74 -0.79 18.29
C LYS A 173 -18.23 0.38 17.44
N CYS A 174 -19.55 0.53 17.28
CA CYS A 174 -20.14 1.56 16.44
C CYS A 174 -20.08 2.92 17.14
N VAL A 175 -19.54 3.92 16.45
CA VAL A 175 -19.48 5.31 16.90
C VAL A 175 -20.17 6.18 15.87
N VAL A 176 -21.23 6.88 16.30
CA VAL A 176 -21.97 7.79 15.42
C VAL A 176 -21.18 9.08 15.26
N VAL A 177 -20.80 9.39 14.02
CA VAL A 177 -20.18 10.65 13.63
C VAL A 177 -20.93 11.18 12.40
N PRO A 178 -21.91 12.08 12.59
CA PRO A 178 -22.70 12.61 11.49
C PRO A 178 -21.86 13.44 10.51
N PHE A 179 -22.25 13.47 9.23
CA PHE A 179 -21.53 14.26 8.23
C PHE A 179 -21.57 15.76 8.55
N GLY A 180 -20.47 16.44 8.23
CA GLY A 180 -20.33 17.89 8.39
C GLY A 180 -20.70 18.67 7.13
N ILE A 181 -21.20 19.88 7.32
CA ILE A 181 -21.43 20.88 6.28
C ILE A 181 -20.68 22.18 6.59
N ASP A 182 -20.04 22.73 5.56
CA ASP A 182 -19.33 24.00 5.64
C ASP A 182 -20.29 25.16 5.46
N LEU A 183 -20.72 25.73 6.59
CA LEU A 183 -21.69 26.82 6.66
C LEU A 183 -21.15 28.13 6.10
N SER A 184 -19.82 28.29 6.01
CA SER A 184 -19.20 29.50 5.45
C SER A 184 -19.54 29.65 3.96
N LYS A 185 -19.72 28.53 3.24
CA LYS A 185 -20.17 28.53 1.84
C LYS A 185 -21.55 29.14 1.67
N PHE A 186 -22.38 29.06 2.70
CA PHE A 186 -23.74 29.58 2.70
C PHE A 186 -23.85 30.93 3.42
N ALA A 187 -22.74 31.48 3.93
CA ALA A 187 -22.72 32.80 4.56
C ALA A 187 -23.09 33.91 3.53
N GLY A 188 -23.91 34.87 3.97
CA GLY A 188 -24.50 35.91 3.13
C GLY A 188 -25.82 36.41 3.74
N ALA A 189 -26.45 37.42 3.13
CA ALA A 189 -27.79 37.86 3.53
C ALA A 189 -28.72 36.63 3.63
N PRO A 190 -29.57 36.54 4.66
CA PRO A 190 -30.49 35.41 4.83
C PRO A 190 -31.24 35.16 3.52
N ALA A 191 -31.64 33.91 3.26
CA ALA A 191 -32.62 33.63 2.23
C ALA A 191 -33.86 34.49 2.56
N VAL A 192 -33.92 35.68 1.96
CA VAL A 192 -35.15 36.46 1.90
C VAL A 192 -36.06 35.52 1.13
N PRO A 193 -37.17 35.03 1.72
CA PRO A 193 -38.12 34.21 0.95
C PRO A 193 -38.35 34.98 -0.33
N ALA A 194 -37.97 34.38 -1.46
CA ALA A 194 -37.88 35.10 -2.71
C ALA A 194 -39.20 35.84 -2.87
N GLN A 195 -39.14 37.17 -2.89
CA GLN A 195 -40.30 37.98 -3.19
C GLN A 195 -40.54 37.74 -4.67
N HIS A 196 -41.24 36.65 -4.97
CA HIS A 196 -41.44 36.14 -6.32
C HIS A 196 -42.30 37.10 -7.16
N GLY A 197 -42.72 38.25 -6.61
CA GLY A 197 -43.69 39.13 -7.26
C GLY A 197 -44.95 38.32 -7.57
N ALA A 198 -45.28 38.19 -8.86
CA ALA A 198 -46.39 37.39 -9.36
C ALA A 198 -46.02 35.95 -9.76
N ALA A 199 -44.75 35.53 -9.64
CA ALA A 199 -44.31 34.20 -10.04
C ALA A 199 -44.72 33.13 -9.01
N PRO A 200 -45.09 31.91 -9.44
CA PRO A 200 -45.42 30.82 -8.52
C PRO A 200 -44.20 30.43 -7.65
N PRO A 201 -44.44 29.95 -6.42
CA PRO A 201 -43.38 29.50 -5.52
C PRO A 201 -42.47 28.44 -6.16
N LEU A 202 -41.22 28.41 -5.72
CA LEU A 202 -40.20 27.52 -6.26
C LEU A 202 -39.86 26.38 -5.29
N VAL A 203 -40.12 25.16 -5.73
CA VAL A 203 -39.69 23.92 -5.09
C VAL A 203 -38.39 23.45 -5.71
N LEU A 204 -37.38 23.19 -4.88
CA LEU A 204 -36.07 22.71 -5.32
C LEU A 204 -35.83 21.27 -4.86
N ALA A 205 -35.27 20.45 -5.73
CA ALA A 205 -34.70 19.16 -5.36
C ALA A 205 -33.32 19.00 -6.01
N CYS A 206 -32.40 18.29 -5.34
CA CYS A 206 -31.03 18.10 -5.83
C CYS A 206 -30.54 16.66 -5.61
N GLY A 207 -29.89 16.10 -6.64
CA GLY A 207 -29.19 14.83 -6.55
C GLY A 207 -29.08 14.10 -7.88
N ARG A 208 -28.35 12.97 -7.89
CA ARG A 208 -28.23 12.10 -9.07
C ARG A 208 -29.60 11.62 -9.55
N LEU A 209 -29.87 11.67 -10.85
CA LEU A 209 -31.13 11.20 -11.44
C LEU A 209 -31.14 9.66 -11.52
N VAL A 210 -31.52 9.03 -10.40
CA VAL A 210 -31.61 7.58 -10.21
C VAL A 210 -32.91 7.22 -9.50
N ARG A 211 -33.45 6.03 -9.79
CA ARG A 211 -34.80 5.63 -9.37
C ARG A 211 -35.11 5.80 -7.89
N TYR A 212 -34.15 5.49 -7.00
CA TYR A 212 -34.40 5.60 -5.55
C TYR A 212 -34.55 7.04 -5.04
N LYS A 213 -34.16 8.05 -5.81
CA LYS A 213 -34.30 9.47 -5.43
C LYS A 213 -35.73 9.97 -5.54
N GLY A 214 -36.62 9.22 -6.22
CA GLY A 214 -38.06 9.52 -6.28
C GLY A 214 -38.42 10.83 -6.97
N PHE A 215 -37.61 11.28 -7.92
CA PHE A 215 -37.91 12.51 -8.68
C PHE A 215 -39.18 12.38 -9.52
N ASP A 216 -39.52 11.17 -9.95
CA ASP A 216 -40.80 10.85 -10.58
C ASP A 216 -42.01 11.13 -9.66
N VAL A 217 -41.87 10.84 -8.36
CA VAL A 217 -42.90 11.13 -7.35
C VAL A 217 -43.08 12.65 -7.20
N LEU A 218 -41.98 13.40 -7.15
CA LEU A 218 -42.00 14.86 -7.10
C LEU A 218 -42.64 15.46 -8.36
N ILE A 219 -42.31 14.97 -9.56
CA ILE A 219 -42.92 15.44 -10.81
C ILE A 219 -44.44 15.19 -10.78
N ARG A 220 -44.88 13.98 -10.37
CA ARG A 220 -46.30 13.65 -10.25
C ARG A 220 -47.02 14.53 -9.23
N SER A 221 -46.35 14.90 -8.14
CA SER A 221 -46.92 15.80 -7.12
C SER A 221 -47.23 17.20 -7.64
N ALA A 222 -46.62 17.61 -8.77
CA ALA A 222 -46.83 18.93 -9.37
C ALA A 222 -48.00 18.98 -10.39
N ALA A 223 -48.61 17.85 -10.76
CA ALA A 223 -49.62 17.77 -11.82
C ALA A 223 -50.75 18.80 -11.64
N ASP A 224 -51.30 18.89 -10.43
CA ASP A 224 -52.49 19.70 -10.11
C ASP A 224 -52.20 20.84 -9.11
N GLN A 225 -50.95 21.30 -9.00
CA GLN A 225 -50.54 22.27 -7.97
C GLN A 225 -49.89 23.53 -8.52
N ASP A 226 -50.17 24.70 -7.94
CA ASP A 226 -49.63 25.99 -8.43
C ASP A 226 -48.24 26.31 -7.84
N PHE A 227 -47.25 25.48 -8.17
CA PHE A 227 -45.83 25.74 -7.88
C PHE A 227 -44.92 25.26 -9.02
N ARG A 228 -43.71 25.83 -9.07
CA ARG A 228 -42.65 25.42 -10.00
C ARG A 228 -41.71 24.44 -9.31
N VAL A 229 -41.15 23.50 -10.08
CA VAL A 229 -40.20 22.51 -9.58
C VAL A 229 -38.91 22.60 -10.38
N TRP A 230 -37.79 22.83 -9.71
CA TRP A 230 -36.45 22.69 -10.28
C TRP A 230 -35.76 21.47 -9.70
N ILE A 231 -35.27 20.60 -10.57
CA ILE A 231 -34.52 19.41 -10.20
C ILE A 231 -33.10 19.56 -10.73
N VAL A 232 -32.13 19.62 -9.81
CA VAL A 232 -30.71 19.76 -10.11
C VAL A 232 -30.04 18.39 -10.07
N GLY A 233 -29.32 18.05 -11.12
CA GLY A 233 -28.49 16.85 -11.21
C GLY A 233 -28.56 16.14 -12.57
N GLU A 234 -27.71 15.13 -12.72
CA GLU A 234 -27.65 14.26 -13.91
C GLU A 234 -27.76 12.80 -13.51
N GLY A 235 -28.15 11.95 -14.46
CA GLY A 235 -28.19 10.51 -14.25
C GLY A 235 -29.01 9.74 -15.28
N ARG A 236 -28.99 8.42 -15.14
CA ARG A 236 -29.61 7.47 -16.09
C ARG A 236 -31.12 7.63 -16.26
N GLU A 237 -31.80 8.18 -15.24
CA GLU A 237 -33.26 8.35 -15.28
C GLU A 237 -33.67 9.62 -16.03
N ARG A 238 -32.74 10.48 -16.45
CA ARG A 238 -33.07 11.75 -17.12
C ARG A 238 -34.07 11.59 -18.27
N PRO A 239 -33.87 10.67 -19.25
CA PRO A 239 -34.81 10.54 -20.37
C PRO A 239 -36.22 10.13 -19.90
N HIS A 240 -36.31 9.29 -18.87
CA HIS A 240 -37.58 8.87 -18.31
C HIS A 240 -38.31 10.03 -17.60
N LEU A 241 -37.57 10.86 -16.87
CA LEU A 241 -38.13 12.03 -16.18
C LEU A 241 -38.59 13.11 -17.17
N GLU A 242 -37.84 13.34 -18.24
CA GLU A 242 -38.24 14.25 -19.34
C GLU A 242 -39.54 13.78 -20.00
N GLN A 243 -39.62 12.49 -20.36
CA GLN A 243 -40.84 11.90 -20.90
C GLN A 243 -42.03 12.01 -19.94
N LEU A 244 -41.81 11.85 -18.63
CA LEU A 244 -42.85 12.01 -17.63
C LEU A 244 -43.36 13.45 -17.55
N ILE A 245 -42.46 14.44 -17.57
CA ILE A 245 -42.80 15.87 -17.58
C ILE A 245 -43.67 16.20 -18.80
N ASP A 246 -43.28 15.72 -19.99
CA ASP A 246 -44.03 15.93 -21.23
C ASP A 246 -45.40 15.27 -21.19
N SER A 247 -45.48 14.02 -20.71
CA SER A 247 -46.73 13.27 -20.64
C SER A 247 -47.77 13.89 -19.70
N LEU A 248 -47.31 14.64 -18.69
CA LEU A 248 -48.15 15.35 -17.72
C LEU A 248 -48.39 16.82 -18.11
N GLY A 249 -47.82 17.29 -19.23
CA GLY A 249 -47.94 18.69 -19.67
C GLY A 249 -47.27 19.68 -18.72
N LEU A 250 -46.17 19.30 -18.07
CA LEU A 250 -45.53 20.07 -16.99
C LEU A 250 -44.31 20.89 -17.40
N GLY A 251 -43.97 20.96 -18.70
CA GLY A 251 -42.74 21.60 -19.19
C GLY A 251 -42.55 23.07 -18.77
N ASP A 252 -43.64 23.82 -18.60
CA ASP A 252 -43.57 25.22 -18.16
C ASP A 252 -43.27 25.37 -16.66
N ARG A 253 -43.58 24.35 -15.85
CA ARG A 253 -43.48 24.38 -14.38
C ARG A 253 -42.32 23.55 -13.84
N VAL A 254 -41.96 22.46 -14.50
CA VAL A 254 -40.96 21.50 -14.04
C VAL A 254 -39.74 21.55 -14.96
N ARG A 255 -38.56 21.82 -14.39
CA ARG A 255 -37.31 21.91 -15.15
C ARG A 255 -36.23 21.01 -14.56
N LEU A 256 -35.57 20.23 -15.42
CA LEU A 256 -34.33 19.53 -15.11
C LEU A 256 -33.16 20.44 -15.48
N LEU A 257 -32.41 20.93 -14.48
CA LEU A 257 -31.36 21.94 -14.68
C LEU A 257 -29.99 21.34 -15.04
N GLY A 258 -29.86 20.01 -14.98
CA GLY A 258 -28.58 19.33 -15.15
C GLY A 258 -27.62 19.56 -13.99
N SER A 259 -26.33 19.39 -14.21
CA SER A 259 -25.30 19.64 -13.19
C SER A 259 -24.99 21.14 -13.08
N LEU A 260 -25.15 21.69 -11.88
CA LEU A 260 -24.78 23.07 -11.56
C LEU A 260 -23.42 23.12 -10.86
N SER A 261 -22.69 24.22 -11.03
CA SER A 261 -21.54 24.52 -10.19
C SER A 261 -21.96 24.72 -8.73
N ASP A 262 -21.02 24.58 -7.81
CA ASP A 262 -21.24 24.80 -6.38
C ASP A 262 -21.86 26.19 -6.10
N GLU A 263 -21.52 27.22 -6.88
CA GLU A 263 -22.06 28.57 -6.72
C GLU A 263 -23.49 28.69 -7.23
N GLU A 264 -23.78 28.16 -8.42
CA GLU A 264 -25.12 28.14 -9.01
C GLU A 264 -26.08 27.32 -8.15
N LEU A 265 -25.64 26.18 -7.60
CA LEU A 265 -26.46 25.38 -6.69
C LEU A 265 -26.83 26.16 -5.42
N ARG A 266 -25.87 26.89 -4.83
CA ARG A 266 -26.14 27.76 -3.68
C ARG A 266 -27.11 28.89 -4.04
N HIS A 267 -26.98 29.47 -5.23
CA HIS A 267 -27.91 30.47 -5.70
C HIS A 267 -29.32 29.89 -5.88
N ALA A 268 -29.45 28.71 -6.49
CA ALA A 268 -30.72 28.01 -6.63
C ALA A 268 -31.35 27.70 -5.26
N MET A 269 -30.57 27.25 -4.28
CA MET A 269 -31.04 27.03 -2.91
C MET A 269 -31.53 28.32 -2.25
N ARG A 270 -30.82 29.45 -2.43
CA ARG A 270 -31.27 30.74 -1.87
C ARG A 270 -32.54 31.28 -2.51
N SER A 271 -32.81 30.91 -3.75
CA SER A 271 -33.98 31.36 -4.51
C SER A 271 -35.22 30.48 -4.31
N ALA A 272 -35.07 29.28 -3.75
CA ALA A 272 -36.17 28.35 -3.51
C ALA A 272 -36.99 28.72 -2.26
N ASP A 273 -38.26 28.32 -2.25
CA ASP A 273 -39.12 28.44 -1.06
C ASP A 273 -39.06 27.20 -0.17
N VAL A 274 -38.94 26.03 -0.79
CA VAL A 274 -38.96 24.72 -0.13
C VAL A 274 -37.98 23.79 -0.80
N PHE A 275 -37.24 23.02 0.00
CA PHE A 275 -36.42 21.92 -0.51
C PHE A 275 -37.14 20.58 -0.32
N VAL A 276 -37.18 19.74 -1.36
CA VAL A 276 -37.78 18.41 -1.30
C VAL A 276 -36.71 17.34 -1.53
N LEU A 277 -36.65 16.37 -0.62
CA LEU A 277 -35.88 15.13 -0.75
C LEU A 277 -36.85 13.95 -0.88
N PRO A 278 -37.36 13.62 -2.09
CA PRO A 278 -38.47 12.69 -2.29
C PRO A 278 -38.00 11.23 -2.37
N SER A 279 -36.92 10.87 -1.67
CA SER A 279 -36.29 9.55 -1.83
C SER A 279 -37.22 8.41 -1.40
N VAL A 280 -37.28 7.35 -2.19
CA VAL A 280 -38.27 6.27 -2.02
C VAL A 280 -37.71 4.98 -1.42
N THR A 281 -36.39 4.85 -1.29
CA THR A 281 -35.79 3.64 -0.69
C THR A 281 -34.69 3.98 0.31
N ALA A 282 -34.34 3.00 1.14
CA ALA A 282 -33.25 3.08 2.12
C ALA A 282 -31.83 3.23 1.51
N ALA A 283 -31.71 3.26 0.17
CA ALA A 283 -30.47 3.65 -0.50
C ALA A 283 -30.08 5.11 -0.20
N GLU A 284 -31.04 5.96 0.16
CA GLU A 284 -30.75 7.29 0.74
C GLU A 284 -30.53 7.16 2.25
N THR A 285 -29.26 7.14 2.66
CA THR A 285 -28.90 6.82 4.05
C THR A 285 -28.94 8.03 5.00
N PHE A 286 -28.62 9.23 4.50
CA PHE A 286 -28.45 10.44 5.33
C PHE A 286 -29.07 11.68 4.67
N GLY A 287 -29.03 11.80 3.34
CA GLY A 287 -29.55 12.97 2.63
C GLY A 287 -28.65 14.20 2.72
N ILE A 288 -27.40 14.14 2.26
CA ILE A 288 -26.48 15.31 2.27
C ILE A 288 -27.11 16.55 1.59
N ALA A 289 -27.88 16.36 0.52
CA ALA A 289 -28.56 17.45 -0.17
C ALA A 289 -29.59 18.18 0.73
N GLN A 290 -30.27 17.46 1.64
CA GLN A 290 -31.17 18.10 2.61
C GLN A 290 -30.37 18.89 3.64
N LEU A 291 -29.19 18.40 4.05
CA LEU A 291 -28.32 19.11 4.96
C LEU A 291 -27.76 20.39 4.32
N GLU A 292 -27.42 20.37 3.03
CA GLU A 292 -27.04 21.57 2.27
C GLU A 292 -28.20 22.57 2.20
N ALA A 293 -29.44 22.11 1.98
CA ALA A 293 -30.63 22.95 1.99
C ALA A 293 -30.90 23.55 3.37
N MET A 294 -30.75 22.76 4.44
CA MET A 294 -30.84 23.25 5.82
C MET A 294 -29.77 24.31 6.11
N ALA A 295 -28.53 24.08 5.64
CA ALA A 295 -27.47 25.07 5.71
C ALA A 295 -27.83 26.33 4.90
N ALA A 296 -28.52 26.22 3.76
CA ALA A 296 -29.01 27.40 3.03
C ALA A 296 -30.18 28.12 3.73
N GLY A 297 -30.72 27.56 4.82
CA GLY A 297 -31.89 28.10 5.51
C GLY A 297 -33.20 27.80 4.81
N LEU A 298 -33.29 26.69 4.07
CA LEU A 298 -34.54 26.20 3.50
C LEU A 298 -35.25 25.26 4.47
N PRO A 299 -36.58 25.33 4.57
CA PRO A 299 -37.34 24.26 5.19
C PRO A 299 -37.32 23.03 4.27
N VAL A 300 -37.38 21.85 4.87
CA VAL A 300 -37.24 20.58 4.15
C VAL A 300 -38.58 19.83 4.11
N ILE A 301 -38.83 19.13 3.02
CA ILE A 301 -39.81 18.03 2.98
C ILE A 301 -39.02 16.78 2.65
N ASN A 302 -39.07 15.78 3.52
CA ASN A 302 -38.37 14.52 3.36
C ASN A 302 -39.34 13.35 3.52
N THR A 303 -38.83 12.14 3.34
CA THR A 303 -39.64 10.92 3.41
C THR A 303 -39.36 10.13 4.69
N SER A 304 -40.35 9.37 5.19
CA SER A 304 -40.28 8.51 6.38
C SER A 304 -39.45 7.24 6.15
N LEU A 305 -38.26 7.41 5.56
CA LEU A 305 -37.33 6.32 5.33
C LEU A 305 -36.77 5.82 6.68
N PRO A 306 -36.62 4.50 6.87
CA PRO A 306 -35.99 3.93 8.06
C PRO A 306 -34.46 4.09 8.00
N THR A 307 -33.99 5.33 7.82
CA THR A 307 -32.59 5.74 7.63
C THR A 307 -32.32 6.99 8.47
N GLY A 308 -31.14 7.61 8.32
CA GLY A 308 -30.84 8.89 8.98
C GLY A 308 -31.64 10.07 8.42
N VAL A 309 -32.37 9.91 7.31
CA VAL A 309 -33.09 11.01 6.65
C VAL A 309 -34.04 11.77 7.61
N PRO A 310 -34.96 11.11 8.35
CA PRO A 310 -35.82 11.78 9.32
C PRO A 310 -35.10 12.24 10.59
N HIS A 311 -33.91 11.70 10.88
CA HIS A 311 -33.10 12.14 12.01
C HIS A 311 -32.33 13.43 11.69
N VAL A 312 -31.94 13.63 10.42
CA VAL A 312 -31.24 14.82 9.96
C VAL A 312 -32.16 16.04 10.01
N ALA A 313 -33.35 15.96 9.40
CA ALA A 313 -34.38 16.98 9.50
C ALA A 313 -35.65 16.35 10.10
N ARG A 314 -36.04 16.80 11.30
CA ARG A 314 -37.08 16.16 12.11
C ARG A 314 -38.45 16.69 11.74
N ASP A 315 -39.41 15.78 11.70
CA ASP A 315 -40.81 16.11 11.42
C ASP A 315 -41.35 17.16 12.41
N GLY A 316 -42.09 18.13 11.89
CA GLY A 316 -42.69 19.23 12.64
C GLY A 316 -41.72 20.32 13.12
N ILE A 317 -40.40 20.11 13.01
CA ILE A 317 -39.38 21.08 13.48
C ILE A 317 -38.61 21.68 12.31
N GLU A 318 -37.81 20.87 11.60
CA GLU A 318 -37.06 21.30 10.42
C GLU A 318 -37.71 20.84 9.12
N ALA A 319 -38.48 19.75 9.18
CA ALA A 319 -39.11 19.13 8.02
C ALA A 319 -40.60 18.82 8.21
N ILE A 320 -41.30 18.62 7.09
CA ILE A 320 -42.50 17.79 7.03
C ILE A 320 -42.07 16.44 6.46
N THR A 321 -42.36 15.36 7.17
CA THR A 321 -42.02 14.00 6.73
C THR A 321 -43.25 13.32 6.12
N VAL A 322 -43.11 12.79 4.90
CA VAL A 322 -44.18 12.08 4.16
C VAL A 322 -43.81 10.63 3.85
N GLU A 323 -44.79 9.82 3.51
CA GLU A 323 -44.59 8.44 3.09
C GLU A 323 -43.82 8.36 1.76
N PRO A 324 -42.85 7.44 1.65
CA PRO A 324 -42.07 7.30 0.42
C PRO A 324 -42.94 6.76 -0.72
N GLY A 325 -42.90 7.43 -1.87
CA GLY A 325 -43.63 6.98 -3.07
C GLY A 325 -45.06 7.49 -3.19
N ASP A 326 -45.52 8.35 -2.28
CA ASP A 326 -46.85 8.96 -2.32
C ASP A 326 -46.81 10.40 -2.90
N PRO A 327 -47.16 10.60 -4.18
CA PRO A 327 -47.16 11.93 -4.78
C PRO A 327 -48.28 12.83 -4.24
N VAL A 328 -49.38 12.27 -3.72
CA VAL A 328 -50.51 13.04 -3.21
C VAL A 328 -50.16 13.63 -1.85
N GLN A 329 -49.59 12.82 -0.95
CA GLN A 329 -49.13 13.31 0.34
C GLN A 329 -47.97 14.29 0.20
N LEU A 330 -47.05 14.04 -0.76
CA LEU A 330 -45.98 14.97 -1.08
C LEU A 330 -46.51 16.32 -1.56
N ALA A 331 -47.49 16.32 -2.48
CA ALA A 331 -48.16 17.54 -2.93
C ALA A 331 -48.81 18.29 -1.77
N GLY A 332 -49.55 17.57 -0.91
CA GLY A 332 -50.19 18.15 0.27
C GLY A 332 -49.20 18.81 1.24
N ALA A 333 -48.04 18.17 1.48
CA ALA A 333 -46.98 18.74 2.32
C ALA A 333 -46.37 20.00 1.71
N ILE A 334 -46.09 20.00 0.40
CA ILE A 334 -45.58 21.16 -0.33
C ILE A 334 -46.57 22.32 -0.23
N THR A 335 -47.83 22.08 -0.59
CA THR A 335 -48.88 23.11 -0.58
C THR A 335 -49.12 23.66 0.83
N THR A 336 -49.11 22.80 1.85
CA THR A 336 -49.22 23.23 3.26
C THR A 336 -48.11 24.21 3.65
N LEU A 337 -46.87 23.92 3.27
CA LEU A 337 -45.71 24.74 3.62
C LEU A 337 -45.61 26.03 2.81
N LEU A 338 -46.10 26.00 1.56
CA LEU A 338 -46.21 27.18 0.71
C LEU A 338 -47.33 28.12 1.18
N ALA A 339 -48.45 27.59 1.68
CA ALA A 339 -49.58 28.37 2.18
C ALA A 339 -49.33 29.05 3.53
N ASP A 340 -48.33 28.60 4.32
CA ASP A 340 -48.00 29.14 5.64
C ASP A 340 -46.56 29.73 5.67
N PRO A 341 -46.39 31.02 5.31
CA PRO A 341 -45.09 31.68 5.31
C PRO A 341 -44.42 31.74 6.69
N GLU A 342 -45.20 31.80 7.77
CA GLU A 342 -44.62 31.85 9.12
C GLU A 342 -44.04 30.50 9.51
N ARG A 343 -44.78 29.41 9.29
CA ARG A 343 -44.28 28.06 9.52
C ARG A 343 -43.06 27.78 8.67
N ARG A 344 -43.07 28.20 7.40
CA ARG A 344 -41.91 28.13 6.50
C ARG A 344 -40.69 28.81 7.10
N ARG A 345 -40.82 30.06 7.59
CA ARG A 345 -39.74 30.83 8.22
C ARG A 345 -39.25 30.18 9.52
N ARG A 346 -40.15 29.69 10.37
CA ARG A 346 -39.79 28.99 11.62
C ARG A 346 -38.98 27.73 11.32
N MET A 347 -39.44 26.90 10.39
CA MET A 347 -38.76 25.67 9.99
C MET A 347 -37.42 25.93 9.33
N ALA A 348 -37.33 26.93 8.44
CA ALA A 348 -36.09 27.42 7.85
C ALA A 348 -35.04 27.83 8.92
N THR A 349 -35.48 28.58 9.92
CA THR A 349 -34.63 29.03 11.03
C THR A 349 -34.14 27.84 11.86
N ALA A 350 -35.03 26.90 12.17
CA ALA A 350 -34.67 25.68 12.89
C ALA A 350 -33.71 24.79 12.08
N ALA A 351 -33.93 24.66 10.78
CA ALA A 351 -33.09 23.91 9.85
C ALA A 351 -31.66 24.47 9.84
N ARG A 352 -31.50 25.78 9.70
CA ARG A 352 -30.19 26.46 9.75
C ARG A 352 -29.51 26.28 11.10
N ALA A 353 -30.23 26.51 12.21
CA ALA A 353 -29.68 26.36 13.55
C ALA A 353 -29.22 24.92 13.83
N ARG A 354 -29.95 23.92 13.32
CA ARG A 354 -29.57 22.51 13.43
C ARG A 354 -28.34 22.18 12.60
N ALA A 355 -28.25 22.68 11.36
CA ALA A 355 -27.05 22.53 10.54
C ALA A 355 -25.80 23.11 11.24
N GLU A 356 -25.95 24.27 11.88
CA GLU A 356 -24.88 24.95 12.64
C GLU A 356 -24.45 24.19 13.90
N THR A 357 -25.42 23.72 14.68
CA THR A 357 -25.14 23.16 16.02
C THR A 357 -24.81 21.67 15.99
N ALA A 358 -25.43 20.89 15.09
CA ALA A 358 -25.28 19.44 15.07
C ALA A 358 -24.38 18.93 13.94
N TYR A 359 -24.30 19.65 12.81
CA TYR A 359 -23.68 19.16 11.58
C TYR A 359 -22.57 20.07 11.04
N SER A 360 -21.95 20.90 11.87
CA SER A 360 -20.83 21.72 11.41
C SER A 360 -19.62 20.89 10.99
N THR A 361 -18.81 21.41 10.05
CA THR A 361 -17.51 20.80 9.68
C THR A 361 -16.61 20.59 10.89
N ASP A 362 -16.64 21.48 11.89
CA ASP A 362 -15.84 21.34 13.10
C ASP A 362 -16.29 20.17 13.98
N ASN A 363 -17.60 20.00 14.19
CA ASN A 363 -18.13 18.86 14.93
C ASN A 363 -17.76 17.54 14.24
N PHE A 364 -17.90 17.49 12.91
CA PHE A 364 -17.51 16.33 12.11
C PHE A 364 -16.02 16.02 12.27
N ARG A 365 -15.15 17.01 12.07
CA ARG A 365 -13.69 16.88 12.20
C ARG A 365 -13.30 16.39 13.59
N GLN A 366 -13.80 17.02 14.65
CA GLN A 366 -13.51 16.64 16.03
C GLN A 366 -13.98 15.22 16.35
N GLY A 367 -15.13 14.81 15.82
CA GLY A 367 -15.65 13.45 15.95
C GLY A 367 -14.69 12.42 15.34
N ILE A 368 -14.23 12.64 14.10
CA ILE A 368 -13.27 11.75 13.44
C ILE A 368 -11.93 11.71 14.18
N GLU A 369 -11.36 12.87 14.53
CA GLU A 369 -10.08 12.95 15.25
C GLU A 369 -10.14 12.22 16.59
N ARG A 370 -11.25 12.34 17.33
CA ARG A 370 -11.45 11.64 18.60
C ARG A 370 -11.41 10.12 18.42
N VAL A 371 -12.09 9.60 17.39
CA VAL A 371 -12.09 8.14 17.10
C VAL A 371 -10.69 7.68 16.70
N TYR A 372 -9.99 8.42 15.84
CA TYR A 372 -8.64 8.05 15.39
C TYR A 372 -7.63 8.07 16.53
N ARG A 373 -7.62 9.12 17.36
CA ARG A 373 -6.75 9.19 18.54
C ARG A 373 -7.03 8.05 19.51
N ARG A 374 -8.30 7.76 19.79
CA ARG A 374 -8.70 6.63 20.64
C ARG A 374 -8.17 5.31 20.08
N ALA A 375 -8.31 5.07 18.78
CA ALA A 375 -7.85 3.84 18.15
C ALA A 375 -6.33 3.67 18.19
N ILE A 376 -5.57 4.75 17.99
CA ILE A 376 -4.09 4.75 18.12
C ILE A 376 -3.66 4.45 19.56
N VAL A 377 -4.30 5.08 20.54
CA VAL A 377 -4.00 4.89 21.97
C VAL A 377 -4.35 3.47 22.42
N ALA A 378 -5.54 2.97 22.08
CA ALA A 378 -5.98 1.63 22.45
C ALA A 378 -5.07 0.53 21.88
N HIS A 379 -4.53 0.76 20.67
CA HIS A 379 -3.58 -0.15 20.01
C HIS A 379 -2.14 -0.03 20.54
N GLY A 380 -1.86 0.91 21.44
CA GLY A 380 -0.54 1.09 22.06
C GLY A 380 0.50 1.81 21.20
N ILE A 381 0.08 2.57 20.18
CA ILE A 381 0.99 3.37 19.32
C ILE A 381 1.17 4.77 19.92
N VAL A 382 1.72 4.85 21.14
CA VAL A 382 2.13 6.12 21.75
C VAL A 382 3.64 6.04 22.03
N ASN A 383 4.41 6.91 21.38
CA ASN A 383 5.86 7.13 21.58
C ASN A 383 6.87 6.03 21.20
N SER A 384 6.52 5.05 20.36
CA SER A 384 7.55 4.22 19.75
C SER A 384 8.10 4.87 18.47
N ALA A 385 9.29 5.47 18.57
CA ALA A 385 10.16 5.64 17.40
C ALA A 385 10.22 4.28 16.66
N ARG A 386 9.90 4.28 15.37
CA ARG A 386 9.65 3.06 14.58
C ARG A 386 10.76 2.01 14.79
N PRO A 387 10.50 0.85 15.42
CA PRO A 387 11.34 -0.30 15.21
C PRO A 387 10.89 -0.94 13.90
N GLN A 388 11.70 -0.84 12.85
CA GLN A 388 11.57 -1.73 11.68
C GLN A 388 11.80 -3.17 12.17
N ARG A 389 10.74 -3.86 12.60
CA ARG A 389 10.77 -5.32 12.75
C ARG A 389 10.66 -5.91 11.37
N GLY A 390 11.80 -5.93 10.68
CA GLY A 390 11.90 -6.61 9.42
C GLY A 390 11.74 -8.11 9.58
N GLY A 391 11.06 -8.75 8.63
CA GLY A 391 10.97 -10.21 8.60
C GLY A 391 12.37 -10.84 8.54
N LEU A 392 12.48 -12.15 8.78
CA LEU A 392 13.75 -12.90 8.72
C LEU A 392 14.56 -12.64 7.42
N LEU A 393 13.88 -12.28 6.33
CA LEU A 393 14.47 -11.99 5.00
C LEU A 393 14.71 -10.50 4.72
N GLU A 394 14.34 -9.59 5.61
CA GLU A 394 14.50 -8.15 5.38
C GLU A 394 15.97 -7.71 5.32
N PRO A 395 16.87 -8.18 6.21
CA PRO A 395 18.29 -7.88 6.07
C PRO A 395 18.86 -8.37 4.74
N VAL A 396 18.39 -9.53 4.25
CA VAL A 396 18.77 -10.11 2.96
C VAL A 396 18.32 -9.22 1.80
N ARG A 397 17.08 -8.72 1.83
CA ARG A 397 16.54 -7.84 0.79
C ARG A 397 17.23 -6.48 0.74
N ILE A 398 17.48 -5.88 1.90
CA ILE A 398 18.19 -4.59 2.00
C ILE A 398 19.63 -4.78 1.49
N ALA A 399 20.31 -5.83 1.94
CA ALA A 399 21.67 -6.16 1.50
C ALA A 399 21.77 -6.36 -0.01
N ALA A 400 20.84 -7.11 -0.61
CA ALA A 400 20.81 -7.34 -2.05
C ALA A 400 20.54 -6.05 -2.84
N ALA A 401 19.63 -5.19 -2.36
CA ALA A 401 19.34 -3.91 -2.99
C ALA A 401 20.54 -2.94 -2.94
N LEU A 402 21.24 -2.88 -1.80
CA LEU A 402 22.48 -2.10 -1.65
C LEU A 402 23.58 -2.62 -2.57
N ALA A 403 23.79 -3.95 -2.62
CA ALA A 403 24.77 -4.57 -3.51
C ALA A 403 24.49 -4.29 -4.99
N TRP A 404 23.22 -4.33 -5.40
CA TRP A 404 22.80 -3.96 -6.76
C TRP A 404 23.03 -2.48 -7.06
N SER A 405 22.82 -1.61 -6.07
CA SER A 405 23.14 -0.17 -6.20
C SER A 405 24.63 0.05 -6.40
N ASP A 406 25.48 -0.59 -5.59
CA ASP A 406 26.95 -0.53 -5.72
C ASP A 406 27.41 -0.95 -7.12
N MET A 407 26.81 -2.03 -7.65
CA MET A 407 27.13 -2.51 -9.00
C MET A 407 26.75 -1.50 -10.08
N ARG A 408 25.53 -0.94 -10.01
CA ARG A 408 25.09 0.09 -10.97
C ARG A 408 25.98 1.33 -10.94
N HIS A 409 26.41 1.77 -9.76
CA HIS A 409 27.32 2.91 -9.64
C HIS A 409 28.66 2.69 -10.35
N ARG A 410 29.14 1.45 -10.48
CA ARG A 410 30.40 1.15 -11.20
C ARG A 410 30.30 1.24 -12.73
N TYR A 411 29.08 1.26 -13.28
CA TYR A 411 28.85 1.54 -14.70
C TYR A 411 28.69 3.03 -14.98
N VAL A 412 28.48 3.85 -13.95
CA VAL A 412 28.38 5.31 -14.11
C VAL A 412 29.76 5.83 -14.55
N ARG A 413 29.79 6.48 -15.72
CA ARG A 413 31.00 7.09 -16.31
C ARG A 413 32.11 6.08 -16.67
N SER A 414 31.79 4.81 -16.87
CA SER A 414 32.74 3.80 -17.36
C SER A 414 32.21 3.12 -18.61
N LEU A 415 33.03 3.07 -19.66
CA LEU A 415 32.68 2.41 -20.94
C LEU A 415 32.55 0.89 -20.80
N LEU A 416 33.46 0.27 -20.04
CA LEU A 416 33.51 -1.18 -19.84
C LEU A 416 32.99 -1.61 -18.46
N GLY A 417 33.02 -0.70 -17.47
CA GLY A 417 32.61 -1.00 -16.10
C GLY A 417 33.42 -2.17 -15.50
N PRO A 418 32.77 -3.07 -14.74
CA PRO A 418 33.37 -4.27 -14.15
C PRO A 418 34.02 -5.25 -15.15
N PHE A 419 33.71 -5.20 -16.45
CA PHE A 419 34.32 -6.10 -17.45
C PHE A 419 35.83 -5.91 -17.64
N TRP A 420 36.39 -4.80 -17.14
CA TRP A 420 37.85 -4.65 -17.07
C TRP A 420 38.51 -5.77 -16.26
N MET A 421 37.86 -6.23 -15.18
CA MET A 421 38.34 -7.36 -14.37
C MET A 421 38.29 -8.67 -15.15
N SER A 422 37.31 -8.85 -16.05
CA SER A 422 37.25 -9.99 -16.96
C SER A 422 38.43 -9.99 -17.93
N ILE A 423 38.84 -8.83 -18.45
CA ILE A 423 40.04 -8.73 -19.30
C ILE A 423 41.29 -9.14 -18.52
N GLN A 424 41.45 -8.64 -17.29
CA GLN A 424 42.56 -9.04 -16.42
C GLN A 424 42.55 -10.56 -16.15
N MET A 425 41.38 -11.16 -15.92
CA MET A 425 41.23 -12.61 -15.76
C MET A 425 41.66 -13.35 -17.03
N ALA A 426 41.24 -12.90 -18.22
CA ALA A 426 41.62 -13.51 -19.49
C ALA A 426 43.14 -13.49 -19.70
N ILE A 427 43.79 -12.36 -19.40
CA ILE A 427 45.26 -12.23 -19.47
C ILE A 427 45.93 -13.18 -18.47
N MET A 428 45.44 -13.21 -17.22
CA MET A 428 45.98 -14.09 -16.17
C MET A 428 45.89 -15.56 -16.58
N VAL A 429 44.74 -15.99 -17.11
CA VAL A 429 44.51 -17.36 -17.59
C VAL A 429 45.44 -17.69 -18.76
N ALA A 430 45.63 -16.76 -19.71
CA ALA A 430 46.52 -16.97 -20.84
C ALA A 430 47.99 -17.12 -20.39
N VAL A 431 48.46 -16.24 -19.50
CA VAL A 431 49.84 -16.30 -18.97
C VAL A 431 50.04 -17.59 -18.17
N LEU A 432 49.20 -17.84 -17.17
CA LEU A 432 49.37 -18.99 -16.28
C LEU A 432 49.11 -20.32 -17.00
N GLY A 433 48.16 -20.32 -17.95
CA GLY A 433 47.89 -21.46 -18.82
C GLY A 433 49.08 -21.79 -19.71
N SER A 434 49.82 -20.79 -20.20
CA SER A 434 51.05 -21.03 -20.95
C SER A 434 52.11 -21.71 -20.07
N VAL A 435 52.28 -21.29 -18.81
CA VAL A 435 53.19 -21.94 -17.85
C VAL A 435 52.78 -23.39 -17.60
N VAL A 436 51.52 -23.64 -17.24
CA VAL A 436 51.02 -25.00 -16.96
C VAL A 436 51.12 -25.90 -18.19
N GLY A 437 50.84 -25.36 -19.38
CA GLY A 437 50.95 -26.06 -20.66
C GLY A 437 52.36 -26.54 -20.99
N HIS A 438 53.42 -25.87 -20.49
CA HIS A 438 54.80 -26.34 -20.65
C HIS A 438 55.11 -27.58 -19.81
N PHE A 439 54.41 -27.80 -18.70
CA PHE A 439 54.62 -28.94 -17.79
C PHE A 439 53.67 -30.11 -18.05
N SER A 440 52.72 -29.97 -18.97
CA SER A 440 51.67 -30.97 -19.24
C SER A 440 51.77 -31.53 -20.67
N SER A 441 51.56 -32.83 -20.81
CA SER A 441 51.53 -33.52 -22.12
C SER A 441 50.27 -33.22 -22.95
N ALA A 442 49.23 -32.62 -22.37
CA ALA A 442 47.93 -32.39 -23.02
C ALA A 442 47.80 -31.04 -23.76
N GLY A 443 48.86 -30.24 -23.83
CA GLY A 443 48.90 -28.94 -24.52
C GLY A 443 48.19 -27.80 -23.79
N MET A 444 48.54 -26.54 -24.09
CA MET A 444 48.05 -25.35 -23.36
C MET A 444 46.52 -25.19 -23.40
N LEU A 445 45.90 -25.35 -24.57
CA LEU A 445 44.49 -25.01 -24.81
C LEU A 445 43.51 -25.90 -24.03
N SER A 446 43.87 -27.15 -23.74
CA SER A 446 43.01 -28.11 -23.03
C SER A 446 42.83 -27.75 -21.55
N HIS A 447 43.78 -27.02 -20.96
CA HIS A 447 43.74 -26.65 -19.54
C HIS A 447 43.07 -25.29 -19.26
N LEU A 448 42.95 -24.42 -20.27
CA LEU A 448 42.45 -23.05 -20.08
C LEU A 448 41.03 -22.97 -19.49
N PRO A 449 40.03 -23.77 -19.93
CA PRO A 449 38.68 -23.66 -19.39
C PRO A 449 38.61 -23.95 -17.89
N MET A 450 39.27 -25.02 -17.46
CA MET A 450 39.29 -25.43 -16.05
C MET A 450 40.12 -24.48 -15.19
N LEU A 451 41.23 -23.99 -15.72
CA LEU A 451 42.06 -22.99 -15.05
C LEU A 451 41.29 -21.68 -14.84
N ALA A 452 40.59 -21.19 -15.86
CA ALA A 452 39.76 -20.00 -15.77
C ALA A 452 38.65 -20.12 -14.73
N LEU A 453 37.97 -21.28 -14.69
CA LEU A 453 36.91 -21.53 -13.72
C LEU A 453 37.46 -21.59 -12.30
N SER A 454 38.61 -22.25 -12.10
CA SER A 454 39.28 -22.36 -10.80
C SER A 454 39.81 -21.02 -10.29
N LEU A 455 40.40 -20.20 -11.17
CA LEU A 455 40.84 -18.85 -10.81
C LEU A 455 39.67 -17.90 -10.53
N THR A 456 38.55 -18.05 -11.25
CA THR A 456 37.34 -17.26 -10.97
C THR A 456 36.73 -17.63 -9.62
N ALA A 457 36.63 -18.93 -9.30
CA ALA A 457 36.17 -19.40 -8.00
C ALA A 457 37.10 -18.96 -6.87
N TRP A 458 38.42 -19.03 -7.07
CA TRP A 458 39.41 -18.55 -6.11
C TRP A 458 39.31 -17.06 -5.86
N THR A 459 39.25 -16.25 -6.92
CA THR A 459 39.13 -14.78 -6.78
C THR A 459 37.83 -14.37 -6.10
N PHE A 460 36.73 -15.08 -6.34
CA PHE A 460 35.48 -14.90 -5.59
C PHE A 460 35.67 -15.21 -4.10
N LEU A 461 36.21 -16.39 -3.75
CA LEU A 461 36.44 -16.78 -2.35
C LEU A 461 37.33 -15.77 -1.64
N ASN A 462 38.46 -15.42 -2.26
CA ASN A 462 39.42 -14.46 -1.73
C ASN A 462 38.77 -13.08 -1.49
N SER A 463 38.05 -12.55 -2.50
CA SER A 463 37.38 -11.25 -2.39
C SER A 463 36.28 -11.23 -1.34
N VAL A 464 35.45 -12.28 -1.24
CA VAL A 464 34.38 -12.37 -0.23
C VAL A 464 34.97 -12.40 1.18
N VAL A 465 36.02 -13.21 1.40
CA VAL A 465 36.65 -13.35 2.72
C VAL A 465 37.36 -12.05 3.12
N LEU A 466 38.14 -11.44 2.24
CA LEU A 466 38.86 -10.21 2.55
C LEU A 466 37.93 -9.01 2.76
N ASP A 467 36.96 -8.79 1.87
CA ASP A 467 36.04 -7.65 1.95
C ASP A 467 35.16 -7.73 3.22
N ALA A 468 34.82 -8.94 3.67
CA ALA A 468 34.10 -9.14 4.93
C ALA A 468 34.88 -8.67 6.17
N THR A 469 36.22 -8.74 6.16
CA THR A 469 37.04 -8.28 7.31
C THR A 469 36.98 -6.77 7.52
N THR A 470 36.67 -5.99 6.49
CA THR A 470 36.61 -4.52 6.56
C THR A 470 35.19 -3.95 6.40
N ALA A 471 34.23 -4.75 5.92
CA ALA A 471 32.87 -4.29 5.58
C ALA A 471 32.20 -3.48 6.70
N LEU A 472 32.30 -3.96 7.95
CA LEU A 472 31.68 -3.29 9.09
C LEU A 472 32.39 -2.00 9.51
N GLN A 473 33.71 -1.93 9.33
CA GLN A 473 34.51 -0.74 9.65
C GLN A 473 34.22 0.39 8.65
N VAL A 474 34.10 0.04 7.36
CA VAL A 474 33.78 1.00 6.29
C VAL A 474 32.38 1.59 6.47
N SER A 475 31.42 0.80 6.97
CA SER A 475 30.04 1.23 7.22
C SER A 475 29.77 1.65 8.67
N ALA A 476 30.81 1.99 9.44
CA ALA A 476 30.72 2.30 10.86
C ALA A 476 29.72 3.43 11.18
N SER A 477 29.69 4.50 10.39
CA SER A 477 28.77 5.63 10.59
C SER A 477 27.31 5.21 10.56
N LEU A 478 26.92 4.45 9.53
CA LEU A 478 25.55 3.94 9.35
C LEU A 478 25.13 2.93 10.43
N ILE A 479 26.11 2.22 11.02
CA ILE A 479 25.88 1.28 12.13
C ILE A 479 25.72 2.04 13.46
N LYS A 480 26.55 3.05 13.72
CA LYS A 480 26.52 3.87 14.96
C LYS A 480 25.25 4.70 15.06
N ASP A 481 24.74 5.21 13.94
CA ASP A 481 23.48 5.95 13.86
C ASP A 481 22.22 5.05 13.98
N ARG A 482 22.41 3.74 14.23
CA ARG A 482 21.36 2.70 14.31
C ARG A 482 20.45 2.63 13.07
N ALA A 483 20.92 3.11 11.92
CA ALA A 483 20.14 3.13 10.69
C ALA A 483 19.90 1.72 10.13
N LEU A 484 20.90 0.83 10.23
CA LEU A 484 20.85 -0.55 9.70
C LEU A 484 21.60 -1.54 10.60
N SER A 485 21.16 -2.80 10.59
CA SER A 485 21.82 -3.89 11.33
C SER A 485 23.18 -4.24 10.71
N PRO A 486 24.24 -4.52 11.50
CA PRO A 486 25.55 -4.93 11.00
C PRO A 486 25.51 -6.10 10.00
N ILE A 487 24.59 -7.06 10.19
CA ILE A 487 24.46 -8.22 9.31
C ILE A 487 24.12 -7.82 7.86
N VAL A 488 23.43 -6.69 7.65
CA VAL A 488 23.09 -6.17 6.33
C VAL A 488 24.35 -5.90 5.51
N PHE A 489 25.39 -5.31 6.12
CA PHE A 489 26.61 -4.94 5.42
C PHE A 489 27.49 -6.16 5.10
N LEU A 490 27.51 -7.17 5.97
CA LEU A 490 28.18 -8.44 5.67
C LEU A 490 27.47 -9.21 4.54
N LEU A 491 26.14 -9.24 4.53
CA LEU A 491 25.36 -9.84 3.45
C LEU A 491 25.50 -9.03 2.15
N GLN A 492 25.55 -7.69 2.22
CA GLN A 492 25.77 -6.81 1.07
C GLN A 492 27.11 -7.11 0.42
N CYS A 493 28.17 -7.29 1.22
CA CYS A 493 29.48 -7.73 0.75
C CYS A 493 29.37 -9.05 -0.03
N CYS A 494 28.73 -10.06 0.54
CA CYS A 494 28.55 -11.36 -0.11
C CYS A 494 27.82 -11.24 -1.47
N PHE A 495 26.70 -10.51 -1.51
CA PHE A 495 25.94 -10.32 -2.75
C PHE A 495 26.71 -9.51 -3.79
N ARG A 496 27.42 -8.46 -3.38
CA ARG A 496 28.22 -7.63 -4.27
C ARG A 496 29.33 -8.45 -4.93
N GLN A 497 30.04 -9.26 -4.15
CA GLN A 497 31.11 -10.12 -4.68
C GLN A 497 30.58 -11.25 -5.56
N LEU A 498 29.37 -11.77 -5.28
CA LEU A 498 28.71 -12.73 -6.17
C LEU A 498 28.35 -12.09 -7.51
N LEU A 499 27.86 -10.86 -7.52
CA LEU A 499 27.61 -10.12 -8.77
C LEU A 499 28.90 -9.93 -9.56
N PHE A 500 30.01 -9.58 -8.92
CA PHE A 500 31.31 -9.49 -9.61
C PHE A 500 31.78 -10.83 -10.16
N ALA A 501 31.66 -11.91 -9.40
CA ALA A 501 32.02 -13.24 -9.86
C ALA A 501 31.19 -13.68 -11.08
N LEU A 502 29.88 -13.40 -11.08
CA LEU A 502 29.01 -13.69 -12.22
C LEU A 502 29.41 -12.90 -13.48
N HIS A 503 29.89 -11.67 -13.34
CA HIS A 503 30.42 -10.89 -14.48
C HIS A 503 31.77 -11.46 -14.96
N ASN A 504 32.66 -11.79 -14.03
CA ASN A 504 33.96 -12.39 -14.35
C ASN A 504 33.85 -13.81 -14.92
N ALA A 505 32.75 -14.52 -14.63
CA ALA A 505 32.45 -15.84 -15.18
C ALA A 505 32.25 -15.83 -16.71
N SER A 506 32.15 -14.65 -17.35
CA SER A 506 32.10 -14.54 -18.80
C SER A 506 33.33 -15.18 -19.48
N VAL A 507 34.52 -15.06 -18.87
CA VAL A 507 35.78 -15.62 -19.42
C VAL A 507 35.80 -17.14 -19.37
N PRO A 508 35.63 -17.81 -18.21
CA PRO A 508 35.58 -19.26 -18.19
C PRO A 508 34.43 -19.81 -19.02
N LEU A 509 33.27 -19.16 -19.05
CA LEU A 509 32.14 -19.58 -19.89
C LEU A 509 32.49 -19.54 -21.38
N LEU A 510 33.11 -18.46 -21.85
CA LEU A 510 33.55 -18.33 -23.24
C LEU A 510 34.59 -19.39 -23.61
N LEU A 511 35.60 -19.59 -22.74
CA LEU A 511 36.62 -20.62 -22.97
C LEU A 511 36.03 -22.03 -22.97
N TRP A 512 35.05 -22.29 -22.10
CA TRP A 512 34.36 -23.58 -22.06
C TRP A 512 33.56 -23.82 -23.34
N LEU A 513 32.83 -22.83 -23.84
CA LEU A 513 32.07 -22.91 -25.09
C LEU A 513 32.95 -23.10 -26.33
N LEU A 514 34.15 -22.50 -26.35
CA LEU A 514 35.04 -22.52 -27.51
C LEU A 514 35.98 -23.73 -27.54
N LEU A 515 36.42 -24.23 -26.39
CA LEU A 515 37.53 -25.19 -26.28
C LEU A 515 37.13 -26.54 -25.67
N ALA A 516 35.94 -26.68 -25.08
CA ALA A 516 35.48 -27.92 -24.46
C ALA A 516 34.10 -28.35 -25.01
N PRO A 517 33.92 -29.63 -25.40
CA PRO A 517 32.59 -30.13 -25.77
C PRO A 517 31.65 -30.10 -24.56
N MET A 518 30.42 -29.62 -24.78
CA MET A 518 29.41 -29.44 -23.72
C MET A 518 28.91 -30.79 -23.17
N ASP A 519 29.56 -31.30 -22.10
CA ASP A 519 28.97 -32.35 -21.27
C ASP A 519 27.93 -31.74 -20.32
N VAL A 520 26.67 -31.78 -20.77
CA VAL A 520 25.52 -31.28 -20.01
C VAL A 520 25.33 -32.08 -18.72
N ALA A 521 25.63 -33.38 -18.71
CA ALA A 521 25.44 -34.23 -17.55
C ALA A 521 26.47 -33.93 -16.45
N GLY A 522 27.75 -33.78 -16.81
CA GLY A 522 28.81 -33.32 -15.90
C GLY A 522 28.52 -31.93 -15.34
N THR A 523 28.06 -31.01 -16.18
CA THR A 523 27.68 -29.65 -15.77
C THR A 523 26.54 -29.65 -14.75
N LEU A 524 25.50 -30.45 -14.98
CA LEU A 524 24.36 -30.54 -14.05
C LEU A 524 24.79 -31.15 -12.69
N LYS A 525 25.70 -32.14 -12.70
CA LYS A 525 26.26 -32.74 -11.49
C LYS A 525 27.17 -31.78 -10.71
N ALA A 526 27.82 -30.82 -11.38
CA ALA A 526 28.68 -29.83 -10.73
C ALA A 526 27.91 -28.73 -9.98
N MET A 527 26.66 -28.42 -10.40
CA MET A 527 25.87 -27.31 -9.85
C MET A 527 25.62 -27.40 -8.34
N PRO A 528 25.22 -28.54 -7.75
CA PRO A 528 25.10 -28.67 -6.29
C PRO A 528 26.42 -28.41 -5.57
N GLY A 529 27.55 -28.85 -6.13
CA GLY A 529 28.88 -28.61 -5.59
C GLY A 529 29.24 -27.11 -5.59
N LEU A 530 28.90 -26.40 -6.66
CA LEU A 530 29.12 -24.95 -6.75
C LEU A 530 28.24 -24.17 -5.75
N VAL A 531 27.00 -24.61 -5.52
CA VAL A 531 26.13 -24.03 -4.49
C VAL A 531 26.72 -24.24 -3.09
N LEU A 532 27.23 -25.43 -2.79
CA LEU A 532 27.92 -25.71 -1.52
C LEU A 532 29.20 -24.87 -1.36
N PHE A 533 29.97 -24.68 -2.44
CA PHE A 533 31.15 -23.82 -2.46
C PHE A 533 30.79 -22.37 -2.07
N VAL A 534 29.74 -21.81 -2.69
CA VAL A 534 29.26 -20.44 -2.38
C VAL A 534 28.74 -20.36 -0.95
N ALA A 535 27.96 -21.35 -0.50
CA ALA A 535 27.41 -21.38 0.86
C ALA A 535 28.50 -21.43 1.93
N CYS A 536 29.54 -22.26 1.75
CA CYS A 536 30.69 -22.31 2.66
C CYS A 536 31.46 -20.99 2.68
N THR A 537 31.67 -20.39 1.51
CA THR A 537 32.36 -19.10 1.39
C THR A 537 31.62 -17.99 2.13
N PHE A 538 30.29 -17.93 1.98
CA PHE A 538 29.45 -16.96 2.68
C PHE A 538 29.39 -17.23 4.19
N ALA A 539 29.31 -18.48 4.61
CA ALA A 539 29.33 -18.82 6.03
C ALA A 539 30.68 -18.42 6.67
N LEU A 540 31.80 -18.71 6.00
CA LEU A 540 33.13 -18.32 6.45
C LEU A 540 33.27 -16.80 6.56
N SER A 541 32.79 -16.04 5.58
CA SER A 541 32.90 -14.58 5.57
C SER A 541 32.06 -13.92 6.67
N LEU A 542 30.89 -14.45 7.00
CA LEU A 542 30.08 -13.99 8.14
C LEU A 542 30.82 -14.17 9.46
N VAL A 543 31.46 -15.33 9.67
CA VAL A 543 32.25 -15.61 10.87
C VAL A 543 33.46 -14.67 10.97
N LEU A 544 34.26 -14.58 9.90
CA LEU A 544 35.46 -13.76 9.90
C LEU A 544 35.15 -12.26 10.00
N GLY A 545 34.10 -11.79 9.31
CA GLY A 545 33.65 -10.39 9.39
C GLY A 545 33.16 -10.01 10.78
N ALA A 546 32.51 -10.93 11.50
CA ALA A 546 32.16 -10.70 12.90
C ALA A 546 33.40 -10.67 13.81
N LEU A 547 34.36 -11.58 13.63
CA LEU A 547 35.60 -11.61 14.41
C LEU A 547 36.49 -10.38 14.18
N ALA A 548 36.53 -9.87 12.94
CA ALA A 548 37.30 -8.69 12.56
C ALA A 548 36.82 -7.40 13.24
N THR A 549 35.58 -7.37 13.76
CA THR A 549 35.12 -6.26 14.60
C THR A 549 35.93 -6.13 15.90
N ARG A 550 36.44 -7.25 16.42
CA ARG A 550 37.17 -7.31 17.68
C ARG A 550 38.69 -7.30 17.50
N PHE A 551 39.20 -7.98 16.47
CA PHE A 551 40.63 -8.17 16.26
C PHE A 551 41.07 -7.50 14.96
N ARG A 552 41.81 -6.38 15.06
CA ARG A 552 42.31 -5.64 13.89
C ARG A 552 43.38 -6.39 13.11
N ASP A 553 44.20 -7.19 13.81
CA ASP A 553 45.27 -7.98 13.20
C ASP A 553 44.73 -9.19 12.40
N LEU A 554 43.42 -9.45 12.43
CA LEU A 554 42.83 -10.57 11.72
C LEU A 554 42.94 -10.43 10.19
N LYS A 555 42.85 -9.21 9.66
CA LYS A 555 42.97 -8.97 8.21
C LYS A 555 44.33 -9.40 7.65
N PRO A 556 45.49 -8.91 8.13
CA PRO A 556 46.79 -9.32 7.61
C PRO A 556 47.08 -10.82 7.83
N ILE A 557 46.56 -11.42 8.91
CA ILE A 557 46.64 -12.88 9.13
C ILE A 557 45.89 -13.64 8.04
N ILE A 558 44.66 -13.21 7.71
CA ILE A 558 43.85 -13.82 6.65
C ILE A 558 44.50 -13.65 5.28
N GLU A 559 45.02 -12.45 4.95
CA GLU A 559 45.72 -12.20 3.68
C GLU A 559 46.92 -13.14 3.49
N SER A 560 47.72 -13.31 4.53
CA SER A 560 48.86 -14.24 4.53
C SER A 560 48.40 -15.70 4.40
N SER A 561 47.35 -16.06 5.14
CA SER A 561 46.79 -17.42 5.12
C SER A 561 46.21 -17.79 3.77
N LEU A 562 45.48 -16.88 3.11
CA LEU A 562 44.92 -17.10 1.77
C LEU A 562 46.03 -17.23 0.72
N THR A 563 47.11 -16.46 0.87
CA THR A 563 48.29 -16.57 -0.01
C THR A 563 48.93 -17.96 0.08
N LEU A 564 49.18 -18.45 1.30
CA LEU A 564 49.71 -19.80 1.52
C LEU A 564 48.73 -20.88 1.04
N ALA A 565 47.43 -20.68 1.29
CA ALA A 565 46.39 -21.61 0.90
C ALA A 565 46.27 -21.72 -0.63
N PHE A 566 46.45 -20.63 -1.38
CA PHE A 566 46.50 -20.67 -2.84
C PHE A 566 47.61 -21.59 -3.36
N LEU A 567 48.81 -21.45 -2.79
CA LEU A 567 49.99 -22.21 -3.18
C LEU A 567 49.87 -23.70 -2.80
N ALA A 568 49.29 -23.99 -1.63
CA ALA A 568 49.14 -25.34 -1.10
C ALA A 568 47.92 -26.10 -1.67
N SER A 569 47.11 -25.47 -2.52
CA SER A 569 45.86 -26.06 -3.04
C SER A 569 45.93 -26.36 -4.54
N PRO A 570 45.20 -27.39 -5.02
CA PRO A 570 45.17 -27.74 -6.43
C PRO A 570 44.23 -26.82 -7.23
N ILE A 571 44.44 -25.51 -7.14
CA ILE A 571 43.64 -24.49 -7.84
C ILE A 571 44.16 -24.31 -9.26
N VAL A 572 45.46 -24.06 -9.39
CA VAL A 572 46.15 -23.86 -10.69
C VAL A 572 46.52 -25.21 -11.33
N TRP A 573 46.75 -26.22 -10.51
CA TRP A 573 47.25 -27.53 -10.94
C TRP A 573 46.14 -28.44 -11.46
N SER A 574 46.45 -29.30 -12.43
CA SER A 574 45.53 -30.36 -12.88
C SER A 574 45.51 -31.54 -11.89
N PRO A 575 44.42 -32.33 -11.83
CA PRO A 575 44.34 -33.51 -10.96
C PRO A 575 45.44 -34.56 -11.19
N GLU A 576 46.02 -34.59 -12.39
CA GLU A 576 47.07 -35.53 -12.81
C GLU A 576 48.46 -35.15 -12.28
N MET A 577 48.69 -33.87 -12.00
CA MET A 577 49.97 -33.35 -11.52
C MET A 577 50.09 -33.37 -9.99
N VAL A 578 49.03 -33.72 -9.27
CA VAL A 578 48.95 -33.62 -7.80
C VAL A 578 48.59 -34.96 -7.19
N ASP A 579 49.47 -35.49 -6.33
CA ASP A 579 49.15 -36.64 -5.50
C ASP A 579 48.11 -36.26 -4.42
N ARG A 580 46.84 -36.56 -4.71
CA ARG A 580 45.70 -36.39 -3.79
C ARG A 580 45.81 -37.29 -2.54
N GLY A 581 46.68 -38.29 -2.56
CA GLY A 581 47.00 -39.16 -1.44
C GLY A 581 47.92 -38.52 -0.39
N SER A 582 48.62 -37.43 -0.74
CA SER A 582 49.53 -36.75 0.18
C SER A 582 48.81 -36.20 1.42
N PHE A 583 49.49 -36.25 2.57
CA PHE A 583 48.94 -35.80 3.86
C PHE A 583 48.42 -34.36 3.79
N ILE A 584 49.13 -33.48 3.10
CA ILE A 584 48.76 -32.06 2.93
C ILE A 584 47.44 -31.93 2.18
N MET A 585 47.20 -32.72 1.13
CA MET A 585 46.00 -32.62 0.30
C MET A 585 44.75 -33.18 0.97
N ARG A 586 44.89 -34.23 1.81
CA ARG A 586 43.77 -34.87 2.52
C ARG A 586 43.15 -34.01 3.62
N PHE A 587 43.94 -33.13 4.25
CA PHE A 587 43.47 -32.25 5.32
C PHE A 587 43.20 -30.82 4.86
N ASN A 588 43.56 -30.47 3.62
CA ASN A 588 43.32 -29.15 3.07
C ASN A 588 41.83 -28.98 2.69
N PRO A 589 41.07 -28.09 3.37
CA PRO A 589 39.65 -27.89 3.06
C PRO A 589 39.40 -27.42 1.63
N LEU A 590 40.33 -26.64 1.04
CA LEU A 590 40.19 -26.12 -0.31
C LEU A 590 40.29 -27.23 -1.37
N THR A 591 41.05 -28.29 -1.11
CA THR A 591 41.09 -29.47 -1.99
C THR A 591 39.69 -30.07 -2.14
N HIS A 592 39.00 -30.29 -1.02
CA HIS A 592 37.64 -30.82 -1.04
C HIS A 592 36.62 -29.82 -1.60
N LEU A 593 36.76 -28.54 -1.25
CA LEU A 593 35.85 -27.48 -1.69
C LEU A 593 35.89 -27.25 -3.20
N PHE A 594 37.05 -27.41 -3.84
CA PHE A 594 37.17 -27.34 -5.31
C PHE A 594 36.75 -28.66 -5.98
N ALA A 595 37.09 -29.82 -5.38
CA ALA A 595 36.81 -31.13 -5.97
C ALA A 595 35.30 -31.39 -6.22
N ILE A 596 34.41 -30.93 -5.32
CA ILE A 596 32.97 -31.21 -5.40
C ILE A 596 32.26 -30.64 -6.65
N TRP A 597 32.83 -29.65 -7.32
CA TRP A 597 32.30 -29.09 -8.56
C TRP A 597 33.27 -29.24 -9.73
N ARG A 598 34.58 -29.37 -9.48
CA ARG A 598 35.61 -29.57 -10.51
C ARG A 598 35.63 -30.98 -11.07
N ASP A 599 35.57 -32.00 -10.21
CA ASP A 599 35.68 -33.40 -10.63
C ASP A 599 34.47 -33.86 -11.47
N PRO A 600 33.22 -33.43 -11.19
CA PRO A 600 32.10 -33.71 -12.08
C PRO A 600 32.26 -33.13 -13.48
N LEU A 601 32.98 -32.01 -13.64
CA LEU A 601 33.23 -31.37 -14.93
C LEU A 601 34.34 -32.05 -15.74
N THR A 602 35.28 -32.74 -15.09
CA THR A 602 36.40 -33.42 -15.78
C THR A 602 36.19 -34.93 -15.91
N THR A 603 35.60 -35.57 -14.89
CA THR A 603 35.47 -37.04 -14.80
C THR A 603 34.02 -37.52 -14.83
N GLY A 604 33.04 -36.60 -14.74
CA GLY A 604 31.62 -36.95 -14.66
C GLY A 604 31.18 -37.56 -13.33
N GLN A 605 32.10 -37.72 -12.36
CA GLN A 605 31.84 -38.32 -11.05
C GLN A 605 31.87 -37.29 -9.92
N VAL A 606 31.00 -37.50 -8.93
CA VAL A 606 30.93 -36.66 -7.72
C VAL A 606 31.69 -37.36 -6.58
N PRO A 607 32.76 -36.76 -6.02
CA PRO A 607 33.56 -37.37 -4.98
C PRO A 607 32.83 -37.36 -3.63
N ALA A 608 32.21 -38.49 -3.25
CA ALA A 608 31.38 -38.60 -2.04
C ALA A 608 32.12 -38.20 -0.75
N ALA A 609 33.40 -38.56 -0.61
CA ALA A 609 34.21 -38.19 0.55
C ALA A 609 34.40 -36.67 0.68
N SER A 610 34.64 -35.98 -0.43
CA SER A 610 34.76 -34.52 -0.45
C SER A 610 33.42 -33.83 -0.19
N VAL A 611 32.30 -34.38 -0.70
CA VAL A 611 30.96 -33.87 -0.38
C VAL A 611 30.69 -33.96 1.12
N LEU A 612 30.96 -35.12 1.73
CA LEU A 612 30.78 -35.30 3.17
C LEU A 612 31.65 -34.32 3.97
N TYR A 613 32.92 -34.17 3.60
CA TYR A 613 33.84 -33.22 4.23
C TYR A 613 33.27 -31.80 4.19
N VAL A 614 32.83 -31.33 3.01
CA VAL A 614 32.30 -29.97 2.84
C VAL A 614 31.00 -29.76 3.59
N VAL A 615 30.10 -30.75 3.64
CA VAL A 615 28.86 -30.67 4.42
C VAL A 615 29.16 -30.56 5.92
N VAL A 616 30.13 -31.31 6.44
CA VAL A 616 30.58 -31.22 7.83
C VAL A 616 31.16 -29.83 8.12
N VAL A 617 32.04 -29.33 7.25
CA VAL A 617 32.60 -27.97 7.37
C VAL A 617 31.49 -26.91 7.35
N LEU A 618 30.52 -27.03 6.45
CA LEU A 618 29.38 -26.12 6.37
C LEU A 618 28.53 -26.14 7.65
N ALA A 619 28.31 -27.32 8.24
CA ALA A 619 27.59 -27.45 9.51
C ALA A 619 28.33 -26.76 10.67
N VAL A 620 29.66 -26.95 10.75
CA VAL A 620 30.52 -26.28 11.74
C VAL A 620 30.49 -24.77 11.55
N LEU A 621 30.62 -24.29 10.31
CA LEU A 621 30.52 -22.86 9.99
C LEU A 621 29.12 -22.31 10.29
N GLY A 622 28.06 -23.09 10.07
CA GLY A 622 26.69 -22.73 10.42
C GLY A 622 26.51 -22.48 11.91
N LEU A 623 27.06 -23.34 12.76
CA LEU A 623 27.07 -23.14 14.21
C LEU A 623 27.89 -21.90 14.61
N ALA A 624 29.06 -21.71 13.99
CA ALA A 624 29.90 -20.54 14.22
C ALA A 624 29.19 -19.24 13.77
N CYS A 625 28.43 -19.25 12.68
CA CYS A 625 27.62 -18.13 12.22
C CYS A 625 26.57 -17.73 13.25
N VAL A 626 25.89 -18.68 13.89
CA VAL A 626 24.89 -18.39 14.94
C VAL A 626 25.56 -17.67 16.11
N ALA A 627 26.74 -18.14 16.55
CA ALA A 627 27.52 -17.48 17.60
C ALA A 627 27.97 -16.07 17.16
N ALA A 628 28.51 -15.94 15.94
CA ALA A 628 28.96 -14.68 15.36
C ALA A 628 27.82 -13.64 15.28
N ILE A 629 26.62 -14.03 14.84
CA ILE A 629 25.44 -13.16 14.79
C ILE A 629 25.04 -12.70 16.20
N GLY A 630 25.16 -13.56 17.21
CA GLY A 630 24.98 -13.17 18.61
C GLY A 630 25.97 -12.08 19.04
N HIS A 631 27.25 -12.20 18.66
CA HIS A 631 28.29 -11.22 18.94
C HIS A 631 28.12 -9.88 18.20
N LEU A 632 27.54 -9.90 16.99
CA LEU A 632 27.28 -8.68 16.20
C LEU A 632 26.36 -7.67 16.90
N ARG A 633 25.59 -8.07 17.92
CA ARG A 633 24.81 -7.14 18.77
C ARG A 633 25.69 -6.10 19.47
N LYS A 634 26.97 -6.44 19.73
CA LYS A 634 27.95 -5.54 20.34
C LYS A 634 28.80 -4.80 19.30
N ALA A 635 28.61 -5.04 18.01
CA ALA A 635 29.49 -4.51 16.96
C ALA A 635 29.62 -2.98 16.99
N ALA A 636 28.55 -2.24 17.30
CA ALA A 636 28.56 -0.77 17.40
C ALA A 636 29.46 -0.22 18.53
N PHE A 637 29.85 -1.05 19.50
CA PHE A 637 30.79 -0.68 20.56
C PHE A 637 32.26 -0.94 20.15
N TRP A 638 32.50 -1.96 19.32
CA TRP A 638 33.85 -2.39 18.93
C TRP A 638 34.37 -1.68 17.66
N ILE A 639 33.44 -1.24 16.81
CA ILE A 639 33.69 -0.42 15.62
C ILE A 639 33.54 1.05 16.02
#